data_AF-A0A418MWJ6-F1
#
_entry.id   AF-A0A418MWJ6-F1
#
_cell.length_a   1.000
_cell.length_b   1.000
_cell.length_c   1.000
_cell.angle_alpha   90.00
_cell.angle_beta   90.00
_cell.angle_gamma   90.00
#
_symmetry.space_group_name_H-M   'P 1'
#
loop_
_entity.id
_entity.type
_entity.pdbx_description
1 polymer ?
#
loop_
_entity_poly.entity_id
_entity_poly.type
_entity_poly.pdbx_seq_one_letter_code
_entity_poly.pdbx_strand_id
1 'polypeptide(L)'
;MTRWDPELTVLNRSCLPVGALARLRSEPLARLLDETLAGGRQAAGTPAAEFVDGLLADERVDRLLAVRELAADPVFRLALDRGDPALAADLAGWLADPDRTPGERTLRDLVRRLSLAAAQTDPGGVFPTSGPVAWVRYGPPVVAHPGPRRTGDDVAEYHDRRVRLLAGARRSVGSAPGGSGATRISAPTVRTIRDRRPPPPPLATCGTRWWAPVAADLDALRGWLAPFAPTLPARLILTELFGARIRARGPLPVPEFYREYQRIAGDAAELADWSDPTLYRSTRDSVWPSVRQLGQVVDSALAALSPHPAAEHAAGTPASTAGVGGEAAPAVDAPVGTGVCVEVGVLRATTARYPDWVPPLRSLCAGLQITHTPSGYLQAVVNALHPGFGAMRARSDRLAGVRRTIGVPDPSAGGRQVGGRGRWLGVPVSGEPPLVLADTARLPVADLDVHLDDRSGLLALRSRSRRQPVRVVHTGLLTGSRLPPLSRLLAVLSGETPPGSPLGRAPEVAEHPHRWPRLTVGQLVLGRARVSFPADQVPVARPGERDGGYLLRLARWRATHGIPRRCFVALSRRSTGSATRRCGHGGAGSFYLDFDSWLLVQDFVAAVRRPDTVAVVFEEALPDPLGHGVDLADHVTELLLDVAADEPSWSVASGRLPARR
;
A
#
# COMPACT_ATOMS: atom_id res chain seq x y z
N MET A 1 -12.38 25.38 1.60
CA MET A 1 -11.24 25.63 2.50
C MET A 1 -11.07 24.34 3.30
N THR A 2 -10.17 23.47 2.83
CA THR A 2 -10.18 22.02 3.09
C THR A 2 -10.23 21.69 4.58
N ARG A 3 -11.20 20.88 5.01
CA ARG A 3 -11.20 20.31 6.36
C ARG A 3 -10.30 19.08 6.39
N TRP A 4 -9.01 19.32 6.59
CA TRP A 4 -8.11 18.28 7.06
C TRP A 4 -8.54 17.86 8.47
N ASP A 5 -8.74 16.55 8.69
CA ASP A 5 -9.04 16.00 10.01
C ASP A 5 -7.76 15.42 10.64
N PRO A 6 -7.03 16.20 11.47
CA PRO A 6 -5.86 15.73 12.18
C PRO A 6 -6.17 14.51 13.07
N GLU A 7 -7.43 14.28 13.45
CA GLU A 7 -7.74 13.13 14.28
C GLU A 7 -7.56 11.80 13.55
N LEU A 8 -7.67 11.75 12.22
CA LEU A 8 -7.64 10.50 11.45
C LEU A 8 -6.23 9.94 11.18
N THR A 9 -5.18 10.56 11.72
CA THR A 9 -3.78 10.19 11.43
C THR A 9 -3.26 9.03 12.29
N VAL A 10 -2.62 8.05 11.64
CA VAL A 10 -1.93 6.91 12.27
C VAL A 10 -0.47 6.87 11.83
N LEU A 11 0.45 6.53 12.72
CA LEU A 11 1.85 6.27 12.41
C LEU A 11 2.10 4.76 12.41
N ASN A 12 2.67 4.23 11.33
CA ASN A 12 3.32 2.93 11.27
C ASN A 12 4.82 3.11 11.48
N ARG A 13 5.44 2.23 12.26
CA ARG A 13 6.88 2.24 12.57
C ARG A 13 7.46 0.83 12.40
N SER A 14 8.64 0.71 11.80
CA SER A 14 9.39 -0.54 11.73
C SER A 14 9.65 -1.10 13.14
N CYS A 15 9.67 -2.43 13.34
CA CYS A 15 9.93 -2.97 14.69
C CYS A 15 11.39 -2.84 15.12
N LEU A 16 12.33 -2.96 14.17
CA LEU A 16 13.74 -2.80 14.44
C LEU A 16 14.20 -1.39 14.05
N PRO A 17 15.19 -0.83 14.76
CA PRO A 17 15.75 0.45 14.41
C PRO A 17 16.54 0.34 13.10
N VAL A 18 16.68 1.46 12.40
CA VAL A 18 17.48 1.62 11.19
C VAL A 18 18.94 1.14 11.42
N GLY A 19 19.47 1.36 12.62
CA GLY A 19 20.80 0.87 13.01
C GLY A 19 20.99 -0.64 12.81
N ALA A 20 19.90 -1.43 12.83
CA ALA A 20 19.95 -2.85 12.49
C ALA A 20 20.44 -3.11 11.06
N LEU A 21 20.04 -2.27 10.09
CA LEU A 21 20.51 -2.35 8.71
C LEU A 21 22.01 -2.02 8.62
N ALA A 22 22.48 -1.01 9.37
CA ALA A 22 23.88 -0.64 9.39
C ALA A 22 24.78 -1.80 9.88
N ARG A 23 24.30 -2.58 10.85
CA ARG A 23 25.04 -3.76 11.35
C ARG A 23 25.16 -4.90 10.33
N LEU A 24 24.29 -4.95 9.32
CA LEU A 24 24.36 -5.94 8.23
C LEU A 24 25.34 -5.52 7.10
N ARG A 25 25.82 -4.27 7.10
CA ARG A 25 26.71 -3.72 6.06
C ARG A 25 28.17 -3.89 6.41
N SER A 26 29.00 -4.06 5.39
CA SER A 26 30.46 -4.02 5.49
C SER A 26 30.98 -2.67 4.99
N GLU A 27 31.42 -1.82 5.92
CA GLU A 27 32.05 -0.53 5.58
C GLU A 27 33.43 -0.70 4.89
N PRO A 28 34.28 -1.68 5.28
CA PRO A 28 35.47 -2.01 4.52
C PRO A 28 35.18 -2.45 3.08
N LEU A 29 34.14 -3.28 2.86
CA LEU A 29 33.73 -3.70 1.52
C LEU A 29 33.24 -2.51 0.72
N ALA A 30 32.38 -1.68 1.31
CA ALA A 30 31.85 -0.49 0.67
C ALA A 30 32.96 0.41 0.13
N ARG A 31 33.96 0.71 0.97
CA ARG A 31 35.15 1.50 0.60
C ARG A 31 35.99 0.82 -0.49
N LEU A 32 36.23 -0.48 -0.37
CA LEU A 32 37.02 -1.23 -1.36
C LEU A 32 36.35 -1.23 -2.74
N LEU A 33 35.02 -1.40 -2.79
CA LEU A 33 34.25 -1.31 -4.02
C LEU A 33 34.36 0.09 -4.65
N ASP A 34 34.27 1.16 -3.85
CA ASP A 34 34.37 2.53 -4.33
C ASP A 34 35.76 2.88 -4.86
N GLU A 35 36.82 2.52 -4.14
CA GLU A 35 38.20 2.72 -4.58
C GLU A 35 38.51 1.97 -5.87
N THR A 36 37.94 0.77 -6.03
CA THR A 36 38.09 -0.02 -7.26
C THR A 36 37.32 0.59 -8.43
N LEU A 37 36.13 1.15 -8.19
CA LEU A 37 35.34 1.83 -9.21
C LEU A 37 35.97 3.17 -9.65
N ALA A 38 36.61 3.89 -8.73
CA ALA A 38 37.30 5.15 -9.00
C ALA A 38 38.63 4.98 -9.76
N GLY A 39 39.02 3.75 -10.11
CA GLY A 39 40.30 3.44 -10.77
C GLY A 39 41.52 3.56 -9.84
N GLY A 40 41.32 3.78 -8.54
CA GLY A 40 42.37 4.07 -7.57
C GLY A 40 43.22 2.85 -7.16
N ARG A 41 42.70 1.63 -7.32
CA ARG A 41 43.48 0.39 -7.09
C ARG A 41 43.65 -0.41 -8.38
N GLN A 42 44.73 -0.14 -9.10
CA GLN A 42 45.52 -1.18 -9.78
C GLN A 42 46.64 -1.74 -8.85
N ALA A 43 46.56 -1.44 -7.55
CA ALA A 43 47.71 -1.49 -6.65
C ALA A 43 48.13 -2.92 -6.25
N ALA A 44 49.42 -3.20 -6.48
CA ALA A 44 50.26 -4.18 -5.78
C ALA A 44 50.06 -5.68 -6.09
N GLY A 45 49.87 -6.07 -7.35
CA GLY A 45 50.11 -7.45 -7.82
C GLY A 45 49.07 -8.52 -7.43
N THR A 46 48.25 -8.28 -6.41
CA THR A 46 47.12 -9.14 -6.05
C THR A 46 45.83 -8.59 -6.68
N PRO A 47 45.06 -9.40 -7.44
CA PRO A 47 43.80 -8.94 -8.04
C PRO A 47 42.81 -8.47 -6.97
N ALA A 48 42.15 -7.32 -7.20
CA ALA A 48 41.16 -6.75 -6.26
C ALA A 48 40.07 -7.75 -5.81
N ALA A 49 39.74 -8.74 -6.65
CA ALA A 49 38.83 -9.83 -6.32
C ALA A 49 39.30 -10.68 -5.14
N GLU A 50 40.60 -10.96 -5.02
CA GLU A 50 41.15 -11.78 -3.93
C GLU A 50 41.11 -11.05 -2.59
N PHE A 51 41.32 -9.74 -2.61
CA PHE A 51 41.14 -8.91 -1.41
C PHE A 51 39.69 -8.89 -0.95
N VAL A 52 38.73 -8.81 -1.88
CA VAL A 52 37.30 -8.89 -1.54
C VAL A 52 37.00 -10.28 -0.95
N ASP A 53 37.51 -11.36 -1.53
CA ASP A 53 37.32 -12.72 -0.98
C ASP A 53 37.87 -12.85 0.45
N GLY A 54 39.09 -12.36 0.70
CA GLY A 54 39.70 -12.36 2.03
C GLY A 54 38.87 -11.56 3.04
N LEU A 55 38.44 -10.36 2.66
CA LEU A 55 37.60 -9.51 3.49
C LEU A 55 36.24 -10.16 3.82
N LEU A 56 35.61 -10.80 2.83
CA LEU A 56 34.34 -11.51 3.05
C LEU A 56 34.52 -12.70 4.01
N ALA A 57 35.65 -13.41 3.92
CA ALA A 57 35.97 -14.50 4.84
C ALA A 57 36.16 -13.98 6.27
N ASP A 58 36.90 -12.88 6.43
CA ASP A 58 37.17 -12.26 7.74
C ASP A 58 35.89 -11.73 8.37
N GLU A 59 35.04 -11.03 7.62
CA GLU A 59 33.82 -10.43 8.16
C GLU A 59 32.68 -11.43 8.37
N ARG A 60 32.73 -12.63 7.79
CA ARG A 60 31.61 -13.58 7.83
C ARG A 60 31.17 -13.89 9.26
N VAL A 61 32.13 -14.11 10.16
CA VAL A 61 31.86 -14.43 11.56
C VAL A 61 31.16 -13.26 12.25
N ASP A 62 31.69 -12.05 12.10
CA ASP A 62 31.13 -10.83 12.69
C ASP A 62 29.70 -10.56 12.20
N ARG A 63 29.44 -10.79 10.90
CA ARG A 63 28.09 -10.61 10.33
C ARG A 63 27.12 -11.67 10.82
N LEU A 64 27.56 -12.92 11.01
CA LEU A 64 26.73 -13.96 11.62
C LEU A 64 26.37 -13.62 13.07
N LEU A 65 27.32 -13.11 13.85
CA LEU A 65 27.07 -12.63 15.21
C LEU A 65 26.09 -11.46 15.21
N ALA A 66 26.27 -10.49 14.30
CA ALA A 66 25.35 -9.36 14.16
C ALA A 66 23.91 -9.81 13.81
N VAL A 67 23.75 -10.76 12.88
CA VAL A 67 22.44 -11.33 12.56
C VAL A 67 21.83 -12.01 13.79
N ARG A 68 22.61 -12.79 14.52
CA ARG A 68 22.15 -13.50 15.72
C ARG A 68 21.67 -12.55 16.80
N GLU A 69 22.45 -11.50 17.08
CA GLU A 69 22.10 -10.48 18.06
C GLU A 69 20.83 -9.71 17.68
N LEU A 70 20.71 -9.31 16.40
CA LEU A 70 19.51 -8.64 15.91
C LEU A 70 18.28 -9.54 15.96
N ALA A 71 18.45 -10.81 15.59
CA ALA A 71 17.37 -11.80 15.62
C ALA A 71 16.99 -12.22 17.05
N ALA A 72 17.83 -11.95 18.05
CA ALA A 72 17.51 -12.18 19.46
C ALA A 72 16.47 -11.19 20.02
N ASP A 73 16.19 -10.09 19.31
CA ASP A 73 15.22 -9.07 19.75
C ASP A 73 13.84 -9.70 20.04
N PRO A 74 13.26 -9.49 21.24
CA PRO A 74 12.00 -10.14 21.63
C PRO A 74 10.82 -9.77 20.74
N VAL A 75 10.77 -8.53 20.25
CA VAL A 75 9.68 -8.06 19.38
C VAL A 75 9.81 -8.69 18.00
N PHE A 76 11.02 -8.75 17.45
CA PHE A 76 11.30 -9.46 16.20
C PHE A 76 10.93 -10.94 16.30
N ARG A 77 11.35 -11.64 17.36
CA ARG A 77 11.04 -13.06 17.56
C ARG A 77 9.54 -13.32 17.66
N LEU A 78 8.81 -12.48 18.38
CA LEU A 78 7.36 -12.59 18.49
C LEU A 78 6.67 -12.36 17.13
N ALA A 79 7.16 -11.40 16.34
CA ALA A 79 6.65 -11.16 14.99
C ALA A 79 6.97 -12.33 14.05
N LEU A 80 8.18 -12.88 14.15
CA LEU A 80 8.64 -14.03 13.38
C LEU A 80 7.83 -15.29 13.71
N ASP A 81 7.57 -15.60 14.99
CA ASP A 81 6.70 -16.73 15.39
C ASP A 81 5.32 -16.65 14.76
N ARG A 82 4.76 -15.45 14.60
CA ARG A 82 3.44 -15.26 13.95
C ARG A 82 3.49 -15.38 12.44
N GLY A 83 4.56 -14.88 11.82
CA GLY A 83 4.70 -14.84 10.36
C GLY A 83 5.25 -16.13 9.76
N ASP A 84 6.14 -16.80 10.49
CA ASP A 84 6.93 -17.94 10.05
C ASP A 84 7.37 -18.82 11.25
N PRO A 85 6.46 -19.63 11.82
CA PRO A 85 6.75 -20.41 13.03
C PRO A 85 7.91 -21.40 12.87
N ALA A 86 8.12 -21.92 11.67
CA ALA A 86 9.21 -22.85 11.38
C ALA A 86 10.57 -22.13 11.46
N LEU A 87 10.69 -20.98 10.80
CA LEU A 87 11.90 -20.16 10.88
C LEU A 87 12.16 -19.64 12.30
N ALA A 88 11.10 -19.33 13.06
CA ALA A 88 11.20 -18.97 14.47
C ALA A 88 11.74 -20.10 15.34
N ALA A 89 11.33 -21.35 15.08
CA ALA A 89 11.83 -22.53 15.79
C ALA A 89 13.32 -22.80 15.47
N ASP A 90 13.71 -22.68 14.20
CA ASP A 90 15.13 -22.78 13.79
C ASP A 90 15.99 -21.71 14.47
N LEU A 91 15.51 -20.46 14.50
CA LEU A 91 16.16 -19.37 15.21
C LEU A 91 16.28 -19.65 16.71
N ALA A 92 15.22 -20.17 17.35
CA ALA A 92 15.26 -20.51 18.76
C ALA A 92 16.33 -21.59 19.05
N GLY A 93 16.47 -22.58 18.17
CA GLY A 93 17.54 -23.58 18.25
C GLY A 93 18.93 -22.97 18.14
N TRP A 94 19.14 -22.03 17.20
CA TRP A 94 20.41 -21.33 17.06
C TRP A 94 20.72 -20.38 18.22
N LEU A 95 19.71 -19.74 18.82
CA LEU A 95 19.90 -18.92 20.02
C LEU A 95 20.25 -19.78 21.25
N ALA A 96 19.70 -20.99 21.36
CA ALA A 96 20.00 -21.91 22.45
C ALA A 96 21.40 -22.56 22.34
N ASP A 97 21.87 -22.80 21.11
CA ASP A 97 23.16 -23.43 20.83
C ASP A 97 23.99 -22.54 19.86
N PRO A 98 24.94 -21.75 20.39
CA PRO A 98 25.86 -20.92 19.60
C PRO A 98 26.64 -21.66 18.52
N ASP A 99 26.99 -22.92 18.76
CA ASP A 99 27.87 -23.69 17.87
C ASP A 99 27.08 -24.26 16.68
N ARG A 100 25.75 -24.37 16.83
CA ARG A 100 24.84 -24.75 15.74
C ARG A 100 24.69 -23.62 14.73
N THR A 101 25.47 -23.65 13.66
CA THR A 101 25.31 -22.69 12.55
C THR A 101 24.03 -22.98 11.75
N PRO A 102 23.16 -21.98 11.47
CA PRO A 102 21.99 -22.18 10.62
C PRO A 102 22.42 -22.48 9.19
N GLY A 103 21.65 -23.31 8.48
CA GLY A 103 21.85 -23.55 7.06
C GLY A 103 21.70 -22.26 6.25
N GLU A 104 22.36 -22.18 5.09
CA GLU A 104 22.39 -20.95 4.27
C GLU A 104 21.00 -20.41 3.91
N ARG A 105 20.04 -21.31 3.64
CA ARG A 105 18.66 -20.91 3.36
C ARG A 105 18.02 -20.23 4.56
N THR A 106 18.11 -20.84 5.74
CA THR A 106 17.59 -20.29 7.00
C THR A 106 18.22 -18.93 7.29
N LEU A 107 19.53 -18.79 7.09
CA LEU A 107 20.23 -17.52 7.27
C LEU A 107 19.71 -16.44 6.30
N ARG A 108 19.57 -16.76 5.01
CA ARG A 108 19.02 -15.81 4.01
C ARG A 108 17.60 -15.39 4.37
N ASP A 109 16.76 -16.35 4.76
CA ASP A 109 15.39 -16.06 5.16
C ASP A 109 15.36 -15.17 6.42
N LEU A 110 16.22 -15.41 7.41
CA LEU A 110 16.36 -14.52 8.60
C LEU A 110 16.82 -13.11 8.23
N VAL A 111 17.85 -12.97 7.40
CA VAL A 111 18.35 -11.67 6.94
C VAL A 111 17.27 -10.91 6.17
N ARG A 112 16.51 -11.59 5.30
CA ARG A 112 15.35 -11.02 4.62
C ARG A 112 14.29 -10.55 5.61
N ARG A 113 13.97 -11.33 6.65
CA ARG A 113 13.00 -10.90 7.68
C ARG A 113 13.51 -9.72 8.50
N LEU A 114 14.80 -9.69 8.85
CA LEU A 114 15.44 -8.56 9.56
C LEU A 114 15.38 -7.27 8.72
N SER A 115 15.64 -7.35 7.42
CA SER A 115 15.56 -6.17 6.55
C SER A 115 14.13 -5.66 6.43
N LEU A 116 13.12 -6.54 6.30
CA LEU A 116 11.70 -6.14 6.33
C LEU A 116 11.33 -5.50 7.67
N ALA A 117 11.80 -6.08 8.78
CA ALA A 117 11.56 -5.62 10.14
C ALA A 117 12.15 -4.23 10.43
N ALA A 118 13.21 -3.83 9.73
CA ALA A 118 13.89 -2.54 9.90
C ALA A 118 13.52 -1.49 8.83
N ALA A 119 13.21 -1.92 7.59
CA ALA A 119 13.02 -1.02 6.45
C ALA A 119 11.56 -0.85 5.99
N GLN A 120 10.66 -1.76 6.35
CA GLN A 120 9.28 -1.76 5.83
C GLN A 120 8.26 -1.36 6.91
N THR A 121 7.20 -0.67 6.48
CA THR A 121 6.15 -0.08 7.34
C THR A 121 4.74 -0.54 6.98
N ASP A 122 4.60 -1.63 6.20
CA ASP A 122 3.31 -2.14 5.73
C ASP A 122 2.32 -2.39 6.91
N PRO A 123 1.18 -1.68 6.96
CA PRO A 123 0.19 -1.82 8.03
C PRO A 123 -0.45 -3.21 8.13
N GLY A 124 -0.34 -4.04 7.08
CA GLY A 124 -0.77 -5.44 7.09
C GLY A 124 0.29 -6.43 7.58
N GLY A 125 1.54 -5.99 7.73
CA GLY A 125 2.68 -6.82 8.11
C GLY A 125 2.67 -7.26 9.58
N VAL A 126 3.44 -8.31 9.90
CA VAL A 126 3.59 -8.81 11.27
C VAL A 126 4.60 -8.00 12.10
N PHE A 127 5.44 -7.19 11.44
CA PHE A 127 6.54 -6.46 12.05
C PHE A 127 6.15 -5.03 12.47
N PRO A 128 5.48 -4.20 11.65
CA PRO A 128 5.27 -2.81 12.02
C PRO A 128 4.36 -2.63 13.24
N THR A 129 4.64 -1.58 14.01
CA THR A 129 3.76 -1.13 15.09
C THR A 129 2.99 0.10 14.63
N SER A 130 1.68 0.13 14.89
CA SER A 130 0.80 1.25 14.52
C SER A 130 0.23 1.96 15.75
N GLY A 131 0.07 3.28 15.70
CA GLY A 131 -0.53 4.04 16.78
C GLY A 131 -0.91 5.48 16.41
N PRO A 132 -1.62 6.18 17.29
CA PRO A 132 -2.16 7.50 16.99
C PRO A 132 -1.07 8.58 16.92
N VAL A 133 -1.36 9.66 16.20
CA VAL A 133 -0.52 10.84 16.09
C VAL A 133 -1.22 12.03 16.75
N ALA A 134 -0.46 12.84 17.50
CA ALA A 134 -0.92 14.12 18.01
C ALA A 134 -0.53 15.26 17.06
N TRP A 135 -1.37 16.29 17.00
CA TRP A 135 -1.12 17.45 16.16
C TRP A 135 -0.93 18.70 17.00
N VAL A 136 0.13 19.45 16.72
CA VAL A 136 0.45 20.72 17.40
C VAL A 136 0.52 21.84 16.38
N ARG A 137 0.06 23.03 16.79
CA ARG A 137 0.06 24.20 15.90
C ARG A 137 1.47 24.63 15.51
N TYR A 138 2.38 24.61 16.48
CA TYR A 138 3.78 24.96 16.32
C TYR A 138 4.64 23.79 16.77
N GLY A 139 5.52 23.33 15.88
CA GLY A 139 6.39 22.19 16.10
C GLY A 139 7.20 21.86 14.84
N PRO A 140 8.10 20.87 14.91
CA PRO A 140 8.75 20.32 13.74
C PRO A 140 7.74 19.52 12.88
N PRO A 141 8.10 19.13 11.65
CA PRO A 141 7.22 18.34 10.80
C PRO A 141 6.70 17.09 11.51
N VAL A 142 7.59 16.33 12.15
CA VAL A 142 7.27 15.17 12.98
C VAL A 142 8.23 15.09 14.16
N VAL A 143 7.76 14.58 15.30
CA VAL A 143 8.58 14.10 16.42
C VAL A 143 8.07 12.71 16.74
N ALA A 144 8.86 11.67 16.47
CA ALA A 144 8.52 10.34 16.97
C ALA A 144 8.73 10.29 18.48
N HIS A 145 7.75 9.75 19.18
CA HIS A 145 7.88 9.47 20.61
C HIS A 145 8.40 8.05 20.79
N PRO A 146 9.18 7.77 21.85
CA PRO A 146 9.42 6.40 22.26
C PRO A 146 8.06 5.77 22.56
N GLY A 147 7.64 4.85 21.68
CA GLY A 147 6.48 4.02 21.97
C GLY A 147 6.74 3.19 23.24
N PRO A 148 5.70 2.65 23.89
CA PRO A 148 5.91 1.73 25.00
C PRO A 148 6.79 0.58 24.50
N ARG A 149 8.05 0.52 24.96
CA ARG A 149 8.93 -0.61 24.69
C ARG A 149 8.23 -1.82 25.30
N ARG A 150 7.80 -2.77 24.47
CA ARG A 150 7.40 -4.07 24.98
C ARG A 150 8.66 -4.72 25.52
N THR A 151 8.71 -4.87 26.83
CA THR A 151 9.79 -5.58 27.50
C THR A 151 9.72 -7.07 27.16
N GLY A 152 10.79 -7.82 27.41
CA GLY A 152 10.77 -9.28 27.28
C GLY A 152 9.64 -9.91 28.10
N ASP A 153 9.34 -9.33 29.26
CA ASP A 153 8.28 -9.77 30.17
C ASP A 153 6.88 -9.55 29.57
N ASP A 154 6.63 -8.43 28.89
CA ASP A 154 5.37 -8.18 28.17
C ASP A 154 5.12 -9.21 27.05
N VAL A 155 6.20 -9.65 26.38
CA VAL A 155 6.15 -10.63 25.29
C VAL A 155 5.89 -12.04 25.84
N ALA A 156 6.57 -12.42 26.92
CA ALA A 156 6.35 -13.69 27.61
C ALA A 156 4.93 -13.78 28.18
N GLU A 157 4.45 -12.72 28.86
CA GLU A 157 3.09 -12.65 29.38
C GLU A 157 2.04 -12.79 28.25
N TYR A 158 2.27 -12.10 27.13
CA TYR A 158 1.41 -12.23 25.95
C TYR A 158 1.40 -13.66 25.40
N HIS A 159 2.57 -14.29 25.26
CA HIS A 159 2.71 -15.66 24.76
C HIS A 159 1.97 -16.66 25.66
N ASP A 160 2.22 -16.60 26.96
CA ASP A 160 1.56 -17.46 27.94
C ASP A 160 0.04 -17.27 27.95
N ARG A 161 -0.42 -16.02 27.84
CA ARG A 161 -1.83 -15.69 27.75
C ARG A 161 -2.45 -16.27 26.48
N ARG A 162 -1.78 -16.22 25.33
CA ARG A 162 -2.22 -16.83 24.07
C ARG A 162 -2.31 -18.35 24.20
N VAL A 163 -1.28 -19.00 24.76
CA VAL A 163 -1.28 -20.45 25.00
C VAL A 163 -2.47 -20.84 25.87
N ARG A 164 -2.72 -20.11 26.97
CA ARG A 164 -3.90 -20.32 27.83
C ARG A 164 -5.23 -20.15 27.07
N LEU A 165 -5.35 -19.14 26.22
CA LEU A 165 -6.55 -18.90 25.40
C LEU A 165 -6.79 -20.02 24.37
N LEU A 166 -5.74 -20.45 23.65
CA LEU A 166 -5.83 -21.54 22.68
C LEU A 166 -6.17 -22.87 23.34
N ALA A 167 -5.57 -23.15 24.50
CA ALA A 167 -5.89 -24.33 25.30
C ALA A 167 -7.35 -24.29 25.79
N GLY A 168 -7.84 -23.11 26.20
CA GLY A 168 -9.25 -22.91 26.56
C GLY A 168 -10.20 -23.16 25.39
N ALA A 169 -9.92 -22.59 24.22
CA ALA A 169 -10.73 -22.77 23.02
C ALA A 169 -10.80 -24.24 22.57
N ARG A 170 -9.67 -24.96 22.60
CA ARG A 170 -9.61 -26.40 22.27
C ARG A 170 -10.47 -27.24 23.22
N ARG A 171 -10.45 -26.95 24.52
CA ARG A 171 -11.31 -27.62 25.52
C ARG A 171 -12.80 -27.37 25.25
N SER A 172 -13.17 -26.14 24.87
CA SER A 172 -14.55 -25.78 24.57
C SER A 172 -15.09 -26.39 23.28
N VAL A 173 -14.23 -26.64 22.29
CA VAL A 173 -14.62 -27.33 21.04
C VAL A 173 -14.76 -28.85 21.25
N GLY A 174 -13.93 -29.45 22.10
CA GLY A 174 -13.98 -30.89 22.39
C GLY A 174 -15.13 -31.35 23.30
N SER A 175 -15.92 -30.44 23.86
CA SER A 175 -16.95 -30.73 24.88
C SER A 175 -18.40 -30.49 24.41
N ALA A 176 -18.64 -30.17 23.13
CA ALA A 176 -19.98 -29.98 22.59
C ALA A 176 -20.61 -31.35 22.21
N PRO A 177 -21.68 -31.83 22.89
CA PRO A 177 -22.36 -33.07 22.54
C PRO A 177 -23.24 -32.86 21.28
N GLY A 178 -23.33 -33.89 20.43
CA GLY A 178 -23.98 -33.85 19.12
C GLY A 178 -25.49 -33.59 19.14
N GLY A 179 -25.89 -32.32 18.96
CA GLY A 179 -27.28 -31.91 18.75
C GLY A 179 -27.49 -31.25 17.38
N SER A 180 -28.25 -31.91 16.51
CA SER A 180 -28.78 -31.35 15.26
C SER A 180 -29.93 -30.39 15.57
N GLY A 181 -29.64 -29.10 15.65
CA GLY A 181 -30.68 -28.09 15.77
C GLY A 181 -30.09 -26.72 15.64
N ALA A 182 -30.05 -26.19 14.41
CA ALA A 182 -29.64 -24.84 13.99
C ALA A 182 -29.03 -23.98 15.11
N THR A 183 -27.90 -24.44 15.65
CA THR A 183 -27.23 -23.73 16.72
C THR A 183 -26.63 -22.53 16.03
N ARG A 184 -27.02 -21.32 16.44
CA ARG A 184 -26.12 -20.18 16.28
C ARG A 184 -24.84 -20.63 16.97
N ILE A 185 -23.89 -21.12 16.18
CA ILE A 185 -22.52 -21.26 16.61
C ILE A 185 -22.13 -19.82 16.90
N SER A 186 -22.28 -19.40 18.15
CA SER A 186 -21.46 -18.34 18.69
C SER A 186 -20.05 -18.88 18.52
N ALA A 187 -19.47 -18.63 17.33
CA ALA A 187 -18.07 -18.90 17.05
C ALA A 187 -17.34 -18.48 18.31
N PRO A 188 -16.61 -19.40 18.97
CA PRO A 188 -16.15 -19.25 20.34
C PRO A 188 -15.65 -17.84 20.43
N THR A 189 -16.42 -17.00 21.12
CA THR A 189 -16.21 -15.57 21.08
C THR A 189 -14.77 -15.46 21.49
N VAL A 190 -13.88 -15.10 20.57
CA VAL A 190 -12.58 -14.61 20.94
C VAL A 190 -12.99 -13.40 21.74
N ARG A 191 -13.13 -13.60 23.06
CA ARG A 191 -13.20 -12.54 24.03
C ARG A 191 -11.85 -11.91 23.79
N THR A 192 -11.83 -10.93 22.88
CA THR A 192 -10.87 -9.86 22.91
C THR A 192 -11.13 -9.31 24.29
N ILE A 193 -10.38 -9.82 25.27
CA ILE A 193 -10.38 -9.29 26.61
C ILE A 193 -9.86 -7.88 26.39
N ARG A 194 -10.81 -6.95 26.26
CA ARG A 194 -10.57 -5.54 26.10
C ARG A 194 -9.95 -5.13 27.42
N ASP A 195 -8.64 -5.05 27.43
CA ASP A 195 -7.95 -4.39 28.50
C ASP A 195 -8.45 -2.94 28.47
N ARG A 196 -9.12 -2.48 29.54
CA ARG A 196 -9.53 -1.08 29.70
C ARG A 196 -8.30 -0.24 30.02
N ARG A 197 -7.25 -0.37 29.23
CA ARG A 197 -6.10 0.52 29.33
C ARG A 197 -6.53 1.89 28.80
N PRO A 198 -6.03 2.99 29.41
CA PRO A 198 -6.15 4.29 28.78
C PRO A 198 -5.61 4.21 27.35
N PRO A 199 -6.16 5.01 26.42
CA PRO A 199 -5.63 5.06 25.06
C PRO A 199 -4.12 5.29 25.13
N PRO A 200 -3.32 4.53 24.35
CA PRO A 200 -1.88 4.69 24.39
C PRO A 200 -1.51 6.14 24.05
N PRO A 201 -0.42 6.68 24.63
CA PRO A 201 0.08 7.98 24.23
C PRO A 201 0.36 7.99 22.71
N PRO A 202 0.29 9.16 22.06
CA PRO A 202 0.59 9.28 20.64
C PRO A 202 2.01 8.78 20.35
N LEU A 203 2.19 8.03 19.26
CA LEU A 203 3.49 7.56 18.80
C LEU A 203 4.32 8.66 18.15
N ALA A 204 3.68 9.76 17.73
CA ALA A 204 4.35 10.93 17.22
C ALA A 204 3.53 12.20 17.44
N THR A 205 4.20 13.34 17.40
CA THR A 205 3.59 14.67 17.30
C THR A 205 3.96 15.29 15.95
N CYS A 206 2.98 15.86 15.24
CA CYS A 206 3.20 16.52 13.95
C CYS A 206 2.81 18.01 13.99
N GLY A 207 3.63 18.86 13.39
CA GLY A 207 3.39 20.30 13.30
C GLY A 207 2.45 20.66 12.15
N THR A 208 1.27 21.20 12.43
CA THR A 208 0.22 21.45 11.42
C THR A 208 0.67 22.35 10.26
N ARG A 209 1.52 23.35 10.54
CA ARG A 209 2.05 24.29 9.52
C ARG A 209 2.82 23.59 8.39
N TRP A 210 3.49 22.49 8.69
CA TRP A 210 4.32 21.76 7.73
C TRP A 210 3.47 20.84 6.84
N TRP A 211 2.41 20.28 7.42
CA TRP A 211 1.55 19.31 6.75
C TRP A 211 0.41 19.94 5.97
N ALA A 212 0.06 21.20 6.22
CA ALA A 212 -1.01 21.87 5.50
C ALA A 212 -0.78 21.91 3.96
N PRO A 213 0.42 22.24 3.44
CA PRO A 213 0.70 22.12 2.00
C PRO A 213 0.57 20.69 1.48
N VAL A 214 1.11 19.70 2.20
CA VAL A 214 1.02 18.27 1.83
C VAL A 214 -0.45 17.82 1.75
N ALA A 215 -1.28 18.23 2.71
CA ALA A 215 -2.72 17.92 2.71
C ALA A 215 -3.45 18.60 1.53
N ALA A 216 -3.09 19.83 1.19
CA ALA A 216 -3.66 20.54 0.04
C ALA A 216 -3.27 19.91 -1.31
N ASP A 217 -2.07 19.36 -1.40
CA ASP A 217 -1.60 18.62 -2.57
C ASP A 217 -2.24 17.24 -2.67
N LEU A 218 -2.44 16.55 -1.54
CA LEU A 218 -3.20 15.30 -1.48
C LEU A 218 -4.66 15.49 -1.87
N ASP A 219 -5.25 16.64 -1.55
CA ASP A 219 -6.61 16.95 -1.96
C ASP A 219 -6.73 17.15 -3.49
N ALA A 220 -5.72 17.77 -4.11
CA ALA A 220 -5.62 17.86 -5.56
C ALA A 220 -5.42 16.48 -6.20
N LEU A 221 -4.55 15.65 -5.62
CA LEU A 221 -4.35 14.26 -6.04
C LEU A 221 -5.64 13.45 -5.93
N ARG A 222 -6.38 13.57 -4.83
CA ARG A 222 -7.69 12.92 -4.63
C ARG A 222 -8.65 13.23 -5.77
N GLY A 223 -8.73 14.48 -6.21
CA GLY A 223 -9.54 14.87 -7.37
C GLY A 223 -9.07 14.22 -8.67
N TRP A 224 -7.77 14.28 -8.94
CA TRP A 224 -7.15 13.73 -10.15
C TRP A 224 -7.24 12.20 -10.24
N LEU A 225 -7.31 11.49 -9.11
CA LEU A 225 -7.41 10.02 -9.07
C LEU A 225 -8.79 9.45 -9.44
N ALA A 226 -9.82 10.29 -9.56
CA ALA A 226 -11.20 9.86 -9.83
C ALA A 226 -11.38 8.89 -11.02
N PRO A 227 -10.82 9.15 -12.22
CA PRO A 227 -10.95 8.23 -13.36
C PRO A 227 -10.19 6.90 -13.15
N PHE A 228 -9.26 6.83 -12.20
CA PHE A 228 -8.46 5.62 -11.92
C PHE A 228 -9.14 4.68 -10.91
N ALA A 229 -10.34 4.99 -10.44
CA ALA A 229 -11.07 4.14 -9.50
C ALA A 229 -11.34 2.74 -10.12
N PRO A 230 -10.88 1.63 -9.49
CA PRO A 230 -10.95 0.29 -10.08
C PRO A 230 -12.37 -0.20 -10.31
N THR A 231 -13.36 0.32 -9.60
CA THR A 231 -14.77 -0.06 -9.73
C THR A 231 -15.55 0.74 -10.76
N LEU A 232 -14.98 1.84 -11.29
CA LEU A 232 -15.67 2.71 -12.24
C LEU A 232 -15.99 2.01 -13.57
N PRO A 233 -15.10 1.20 -14.18
CA PRO A 233 -15.43 0.43 -15.38
C PRO A 233 -16.66 -0.47 -15.20
N ALA A 234 -16.73 -1.23 -14.11
CA ALA A 234 -17.89 -2.08 -13.82
C ALA A 234 -19.17 -1.25 -13.65
N ARG A 235 -19.09 -0.08 -12.99
CA ARG A 235 -20.24 0.81 -12.83
C ARG A 235 -20.74 1.39 -14.16
N LEU A 236 -19.83 1.70 -15.09
CA LEU A 236 -20.17 2.14 -16.45
C LEU A 236 -20.89 1.03 -17.23
N ILE A 237 -20.35 -0.20 -17.22
CA ILE A 237 -20.97 -1.36 -17.88
C ILE A 237 -22.37 -1.61 -17.33
N LEU A 238 -22.54 -1.60 -16.00
CA LEU A 238 -23.86 -1.77 -15.39
C LEU A 238 -24.82 -0.64 -15.80
N THR A 239 -24.33 0.60 -15.90
CA THR A 239 -25.13 1.73 -16.36
C THR A 239 -25.57 1.58 -17.81
N GLU A 240 -24.72 1.04 -18.68
CA GLU A 240 -25.05 0.75 -20.07
C GLU A 240 -26.10 -0.35 -20.18
N LEU A 241 -25.96 -1.43 -19.40
CA LEU A 241 -26.87 -2.56 -19.37
C LEU A 241 -28.25 -2.23 -18.79
N PHE A 242 -28.30 -1.50 -17.68
CA PHE A 242 -29.54 -1.29 -16.91
C PHE A 242 -30.13 0.12 -17.03
N GLY A 243 -29.35 1.11 -17.50
CA GLY A 243 -29.73 2.52 -17.48
C GLY A 243 -30.99 2.81 -18.28
N ALA A 244 -31.09 2.33 -19.52
CA ALA A 244 -32.27 2.55 -20.35
C ALA A 244 -33.56 1.99 -19.70
N ARG A 245 -33.46 0.81 -19.08
CA ARG A 245 -34.57 0.20 -18.35
C ARG A 245 -34.97 1.03 -17.12
N ILE A 246 -34.00 1.49 -16.33
CA ILE A 246 -34.28 2.30 -15.13
C ILE A 246 -34.88 3.66 -15.51
N ARG A 247 -34.48 4.27 -16.63
CA ARG A 247 -35.15 5.49 -17.15
C ARG A 247 -36.61 5.20 -17.51
N ALA A 248 -36.87 4.08 -18.17
CA ALA A 248 -38.22 3.75 -18.66
C ALA A 248 -39.17 3.25 -17.56
N ARG A 249 -38.66 2.53 -16.56
CA ARG A 249 -39.48 1.81 -15.56
C ARG A 249 -39.30 2.30 -14.12
N GLY A 250 -38.36 3.21 -13.88
CA GLY A 250 -38.01 3.70 -12.55
C GLY A 250 -36.97 2.86 -11.82
N PRO A 251 -36.66 3.21 -10.55
CA PRO A 251 -35.65 2.54 -9.73
C PRO A 251 -35.94 1.05 -9.51
N LEU A 252 -34.89 0.24 -9.39
CA LEU A 252 -34.98 -1.21 -9.15
C LEU A 252 -34.56 -1.56 -7.72
N PRO A 253 -35.34 -2.36 -6.96
CA PRO A 253 -34.90 -2.86 -5.66
C PRO A 253 -33.59 -3.64 -5.76
N VAL A 254 -32.64 -3.41 -4.85
CA VAL A 254 -31.32 -4.06 -4.87
C VAL A 254 -31.38 -5.60 -4.93
N PRO A 255 -32.26 -6.31 -4.19
CA PRO A 255 -32.35 -7.75 -4.30
C PRO A 255 -32.75 -8.24 -5.71
N GLU A 256 -33.61 -7.49 -6.41
CA GLU A 256 -34.02 -7.80 -7.78
C GLU A 256 -32.89 -7.51 -8.77
N PHE A 257 -32.27 -6.34 -8.64
CA PHE A 257 -31.09 -5.95 -9.42
C PHE A 257 -29.96 -6.97 -9.28
N TYR A 258 -29.69 -7.44 -8.05
CA TYR A 258 -28.64 -8.43 -7.78
C TYR A 258 -28.91 -9.78 -8.46
N ARG A 259 -30.16 -10.27 -8.46
CA ARG A 259 -30.52 -11.52 -9.16
C ARG A 259 -30.32 -11.41 -10.68
N GLU A 260 -30.60 -10.24 -11.24
CA GLU A 260 -30.39 -9.99 -12.67
C GLU A 260 -28.92 -9.83 -13.01
N TYR A 261 -28.17 -9.08 -12.21
CA TYR A 261 -26.72 -9.00 -12.29
C TYR A 261 -26.07 -10.39 -12.28
N GLN A 262 -26.47 -11.28 -11.35
CA GLN A 262 -25.91 -12.64 -11.26
C GLN A 262 -26.17 -13.47 -12.52
N ARG A 263 -27.32 -13.27 -13.19
CA ARG A 263 -27.61 -13.96 -14.47
C ARG A 263 -26.70 -13.48 -15.60
N ILE A 264 -26.39 -12.18 -15.65
CA ILE A 264 -25.61 -11.59 -16.75
C ILE A 264 -24.10 -11.70 -16.50
N ALA A 265 -23.66 -11.60 -15.24
CA ALA A 265 -22.25 -11.62 -14.86
C ALA A 265 -21.55 -12.94 -15.22
N GLY A 266 -22.29 -14.04 -15.35
CA GLY A 266 -21.75 -15.32 -15.84
C GLY A 266 -21.38 -15.30 -17.33
N ASP A 267 -22.08 -14.49 -18.13
CA ASP A 267 -21.91 -14.42 -19.59
C ASP A 267 -20.99 -13.26 -20.01
N ALA A 268 -20.87 -12.23 -19.16
CA ALA A 268 -20.06 -11.04 -19.42
C ALA A 268 -18.69 -11.11 -18.70
N ALA A 269 -17.74 -11.85 -19.28
CA ALA A 269 -16.40 -12.05 -18.70
C ALA A 269 -15.71 -10.75 -18.25
N GLU A 270 -15.80 -9.69 -19.06
CA GLU A 270 -15.20 -8.39 -18.73
C GLU A 270 -15.86 -7.72 -17.49
N LEU A 271 -17.17 -7.89 -17.28
CA LEU A 271 -17.85 -7.37 -16.10
C LEU A 271 -17.40 -8.10 -14.82
N ALA A 272 -17.15 -9.41 -14.91
CA ALA A 272 -16.64 -10.18 -13.79
C ALA A 272 -15.23 -9.72 -13.39
N ASP A 273 -14.35 -9.49 -14.38
CA ASP A 273 -13.00 -8.99 -14.17
C ASP A 273 -13.01 -7.61 -13.51
N TRP A 274 -13.78 -6.65 -14.05
CA TRP A 274 -13.87 -5.30 -13.48
C TRP A 274 -14.58 -5.23 -12.12
N SER A 275 -15.35 -6.26 -11.76
CA SER A 275 -15.95 -6.38 -10.43
C SER A 275 -14.93 -6.83 -9.37
N ASP A 276 -13.76 -7.33 -9.79
CA ASP A 276 -12.63 -7.65 -8.91
C ASP A 276 -11.57 -6.54 -8.97
N PRO A 277 -11.41 -5.72 -7.92
CA PRO A 277 -10.47 -4.60 -7.93
C PRO A 277 -8.99 -5.03 -7.93
N THR A 278 -8.71 -6.34 -7.78
CA THR A 278 -7.35 -6.91 -7.83
C THR A 278 -6.91 -7.30 -9.24
N LEU A 279 -7.87 -7.44 -10.16
CA LEU A 279 -7.61 -7.68 -11.57
C LEU A 279 -7.43 -6.34 -12.28
N TYR A 280 -6.55 -6.33 -13.27
CA TYR A 280 -6.35 -5.18 -14.14
C TYR A 280 -6.60 -5.60 -15.58
N ARG A 281 -7.33 -4.76 -16.31
CA ARG A 281 -7.56 -4.87 -17.74
C ARG A 281 -7.33 -3.49 -18.36
N SER A 282 -6.92 -3.47 -19.62
CA SER A 282 -6.83 -2.22 -20.37
C SER A 282 -8.24 -1.68 -20.62
N THR A 283 -8.47 -0.40 -20.31
CA THR A 283 -9.72 0.28 -20.66
C THR A 283 -9.82 0.57 -22.16
N ARG A 284 -8.68 0.65 -22.87
CA ARG A 284 -8.63 0.94 -24.31
C ARG A 284 -9.18 -0.21 -25.15
N ASP A 285 -8.92 -1.45 -24.71
CA ASP A 285 -9.30 -2.68 -25.42
C ASP A 285 -10.65 -3.24 -24.96
N SER A 286 -11.38 -2.47 -24.15
CA SER A 286 -12.70 -2.87 -23.68
C SER A 286 -13.69 -2.99 -24.84
N VAL A 287 -14.56 -4.00 -24.80
CA VAL A 287 -15.66 -4.10 -25.78
C VAL A 287 -16.73 -3.03 -25.54
N TRP A 288 -16.78 -2.44 -24.34
CA TRP A 288 -17.76 -1.45 -23.92
C TRP A 288 -17.34 -0.02 -24.30
N PRO A 289 -18.14 0.71 -25.11
CA PRO A 289 -17.82 2.09 -25.52
C PRO A 289 -17.58 3.04 -24.34
N SER A 290 -18.39 2.91 -23.29
CA SER A 290 -18.28 3.72 -22.08
C SER A 290 -16.94 3.53 -21.35
N VAL A 291 -16.41 2.31 -21.33
CA VAL A 291 -15.10 2.00 -20.73
C VAL A 291 -13.95 2.48 -21.62
N ARG A 292 -14.09 2.42 -22.95
CA ARG A 292 -13.10 3.03 -23.86
C ARG A 292 -13.01 4.55 -23.70
N GLN A 293 -14.16 5.21 -23.53
CA GLN A 293 -14.20 6.64 -23.22
C GLN A 293 -13.49 6.96 -21.89
N LEU A 294 -13.64 6.11 -20.88
CA LEU A 294 -12.86 6.23 -19.64
C LEU A 294 -11.35 6.10 -19.89
N GLY A 295 -10.93 5.20 -20.78
CA GLY A 295 -9.53 5.13 -21.20
C GLY A 295 -8.98 6.46 -21.73
N GLN A 296 -9.75 7.18 -22.54
CA GLN A 296 -9.35 8.51 -23.05
C GLN A 296 -9.21 9.55 -21.93
N VAL A 297 -10.09 9.51 -20.91
CA VAL A 297 -9.99 10.39 -19.74
C VAL A 297 -8.76 10.06 -18.91
N VAL A 298 -8.47 8.77 -18.70
CA VAL A 298 -7.25 8.29 -18.01
C VAL A 298 -5.99 8.74 -18.77
N ASP A 299 -5.98 8.61 -20.09
CA ASP A 299 -4.86 9.01 -20.93
C ASP A 299 -4.60 10.52 -20.86
N SER A 300 -5.67 11.33 -20.94
CA SER A 300 -5.58 12.78 -20.74
C SER A 300 -5.07 13.14 -19.34
N ALA A 301 -5.51 12.40 -18.31
CA ALA A 301 -5.05 12.60 -16.95
C ALA A 301 -3.56 12.29 -16.77
N LEU A 302 -3.06 11.20 -17.37
CA LEU A 302 -1.65 10.81 -17.36
C LEU A 302 -0.79 11.77 -18.18
N ALA A 303 -1.29 12.27 -19.32
CA ALA A 303 -0.57 13.25 -20.14
C ALA A 303 -0.25 14.54 -19.37
N ALA A 304 -1.04 14.87 -18.34
CA ALA A 304 -0.78 15.99 -17.45
C ALA A 304 0.48 15.82 -16.57
N LEU A 305 1.06 14.62 -16.51
CA LEU A 305 2.30 14.33 -15.80
C LEU A 305 3.53 14.38 -16.73
N SER A 306 3.36 14.66 -18.02
CA SER A 306 4.45 14.82 -18.99
C SER A 306 5.50 15.83 -18.51
N PRO A 307 6.82 15.61 -18.72
CA PRO A 307 7.45 14.54 -19.51
C PRO A 307 7.64 13.21 -18.77
N HIS A 308 7.01 12.99 -17.61
CA HIS A 308 7.14 11.72 -16.93
C HIS A 308 6.62 10.59 -17.85
N PRO A 309 7.43 9.55 -18.11
CA PRO A 309 6.99 8.45 -18.95
C PRO A 309 5.74 7.84 -18.33
N ALA A 310 4.64 7.85 -19.09
CA ALA A 310 3.46 7.12 -18.67
C ALA A 310 3.90 5.67 -18.48
N ALA A 311 3.67 5.11 -17.28
CA ALA A 311 3.73 3.67 -17.18
C ALA A 311 2.73 3.14 -18.22
N GLU A 312 3.19 2.31 -19.15
CA GLU A 312 2.29 1.65 -20.08
C GLU A 312 1.21 0.99 -19.23
N HIS A 313 0.02 1.59 -19.26
CA HIS A 313 -1.19 1.02 -18.68
C HIS A 313 -1.51 -0.18 -19.57
N ALA A 314 -0.84 -1.29 -19.25
CA ALA A 314 -0.48 -2.39 -20.14
C ALA A 314 -1.57 -2.77 -21.14
N ALA A 315 -1.23 -2.63 -22.43
CA ALA A 315 -1.78 -3.42 -23.53
C ALA A 315 -0.62 -3.66 -24.50
N GLY A 316 -0.36 -4.94 -24.77
CA GLY A 316 0.65 -5.34 -25.74
C GLY A 316 0.20 -4.98 -27.15
N THR A 317 0.98 -4.15 -27.82
CA THR A 317 1.11 -4.20 -29.27
C THR A 317 2.59 -3.95 -29.59
N PRO A 318 3.27 -4.85 -30.32
CA PRO A 318 4.61 -4.55 -30.82
C PRO A 318 4.50 -3.39 -31.81
N ALA A 319 5.32 -2.36 -31.61
CA ALA A 319 5.41 -1.25 -32.55
C ALA A 319 5.95 -1.75 -33.91
N SER A 320 5.03 -1.88 -34.87
CA SER A 320 5.26 -2.05 -36.31
C SER A 320 3.94 -1.60 -36.94
N THR A 321 3.82 -0.48 -37.65
CA THR A 321 4.58 -0.06 -38.82
C THR A 321 4.62 1.46 -39.00
N ALA A 322 5.77 1.92 -39.49
CA ALA A 322 6.14 3.14 -40.23
C ALA A 322 5.10 4.23 -40.58
N GLY A 323 5.54 5.49 -40.40
CA GLY A 323 5.40 6.52 -41.43
C GLY A 323 4.89 7.89 -40.96
N VAL A 324 5.80 8.77 -40.53
CA VAL A 324 6.05 10.14 -41.02
C VAL A 324 6.94 10.82 -39.97
N GLY A 325 8.07 11.39 -40.42
CA GLY A 325 9.14 11.92 -39.57
C GLY A 325 8.65 12.85 -38.46
N GLY A 326 8.89 12.43 -37.23
CA GLY A 326 8.84 13.23 -36.03
C GLY A 326 9.99 12.77 -35.15
N GLU A 327 10.78 13.73 -34.67
CA GLU A 327 12.02 13.55 -33.93
C GLU A 327 11.99 12.38 -32.94
N ALA A 328 13.05 11.57 -32.96
CA ALA A 328 13.27 10.53 -31.97
C ALA A 328 13.05 11.11 -30.56
N ALA A 329 12.15 10.50 -29.79
CA ALA A 329 11.99 10.82 -28.39
C ALA A 329 13.39 10.79 -27.74
N PRO A 330 13.82 11.86 -27.04
CA PRO A 330 15.16 11.88 -26.47
C PRO A 330 15.28 10.70 -25.52
N ALA A 331 16.22 9.81 -25.81
CA ALA A 331 16.70 8.84 -24.83
C ALA A 331 17.07 9.66 -23.59
N VAL A 332 16.32 9.48 -22.51
CA VAL A 332 16.57 10.18 -21.26
C VAL A 332 17.84 9.55 -20.67
N ASP A 333 19.00 10.05 -21.11
CA ASP A 333 20.34 9.79 -20.56
C ASP A 333 20.51 10.37 -19.15
N ALA A 334 19.42 10.83 -18.53
CA ALA A 334 19.47 11.44 -17.22
C ALA A 334 19.71 10.35 -16.14
N PRO A 335 20.69 10.54 -15.24
CA PRO A 335 20.98 9.58 -14.19
C PRO A 335 19.75 9.37 -13.28
N VAL A 336 19.66 8.18 -12.68
CA VAL A 336 18.69 7.88 -11.62
C VAL A 336 18.89 8.92 -10.51
N GLY A 337 17.95 9.85 -10.37
CA GLY A 337 18.05 10.99 -9.45
C GLY A 337 17.65 12.34 -10.03
N THR A 338 17.57 12.48 -11.36
CA THR A 338 16.86 13.61 -11.98
C THR A 338 15.35 13.38 -11.87
N GLY A 339 14.66 14.33 -11.24
CA GLY A 339 13.23 14.26 -11.02
C GLY A 339 12.46 15.03 -12.08
N VAL A 340 11.28 14.52 -12.43
CA VAL A 340 10.23 15.31 -13.09
C VAL A 340 9.43 15.97 -11.97
N CYS A 341 9.36 17.30 -12.00
CA CYS A 341 8.55 18.09 -11.09
C CYS A 341 7.34 18.64 -11.86
N VAL A 342 6.15 18.39 -11.34
CA VAL A 342 4.88 18.89 -11.89
C VAL A 342 4.24 19.81 -10.87
N GLU A 343 3.75 20.95 -11.31
CA GLU A 343 2.99 21.85 -10.45
C GLU A 343 1.64 21.24 -10.06
N VAL A 344 1.26 21.32 -8.78
CA VAL A 344 -0.03 20.78 -8.30
C VAL A 344 -1.23 21.41 -9.01
N GLY A 345 -1.09 22.65 -9.49
CA GLY A 345 -2.10 23.35 -10.29
C GLY A 345 -2.48 22.59 -11.56
N VAL A 346 -1.57 21.80 -12.13
CA VAL A 346 -1.82 20.97 -13.31
C VAL A 346 -2.85 19.88 -12.99
N LEU A 347 -2.75 19.22 -11.83
CA LEU A 347 -3.74 18.23 -11.40
C LEU A 347 -5.14 18.83 -11.26
N ARG A 348 -5.22 20.04 -10.69
CA ARG A 348 -6.49 20.76 -10.51
C ARG A 348 -7.10 21.16 -11.86
N ALA A 349 -6.29 21.70 -12.77
CA ALA A 349 -6.73 22.08 -14.11
C ALA A 349 -7.24 20.87 -14.91
N THR A 350 -6.56 19.73 -14.81
CA THR A 350 -6.98 18.46 -15.42
C THR A 350 -8.29 17.94 -14.81
N THR A 351 -8.40 17.95 -13.48
CA THR A 351 -9.62 17.51 -12.76
C THR A 351 -10.84 18.33 -13.16
N ALA A 352 -10.67 19.65 -13.34
CA ALA A 352 -11.75 20.55 -13.76
C ALA A 352 -12.31 20.26 -15.17
N ARG A 353 -11.60 19.46 -15.98
CA ARG A 353 -12.03 19.05 -17.33
C ARG A 353 -12.67 17.66 -17.35
N TYR A 354 -12.75 16.96 -16.22
CA TYR A 354 -13.38 15.65 -16.19
C TYR A 354 -14.88 15.75 -16.49
N PRO A 355 -15.42 14.80 -17.28
CA PRO A 355 -16.87 14.72 -17.48
C PRO A 355 -17.62 14.51 -16.17
N ASP A 356 -18.86 15.00 -16.07
CA ASP A 356 -19.70 14.84 -14.87
C ASP A 356 -19.98 13.38 -14.49
N TRP A 357 -19.87 12.45 -15.45
CA TRP A 357 -20.01 11.03 -15.19
C TRP A 357 -18.80 10.42 -14.47
N VAL A 358 -17.67 11.14 -14.35
CA VAL A 358 -16.52 10.72 -13.51
C VAL A 358 -16.75 11.24 -12.09
N PRO A 359 -17.21 10.39 -11.15
CA PRO A 359 -17.53 10.87 -9.80
C PRO A 359 -16.24 11.24 -9.05
N PRO A 360 -16.19 12.38 -8.33
CA PRO A 360 -15.04 12.71 -7.51
C PRO A 360 -14.89 11.73 -6.34
N LEU A 361 -13.65 11.37 -6.01
CA LEU A 361 -13.34 10.66 -4.76
C LEU A 361 -13.54 11.61 -3.59
N ARG A 362 -14.39 11.32 -2.62
CA ARG A 362 -14.70 12.25 -1.52
C ARG A 362 -13.72 12.14 -0.36
N SER A 363 -13.08 10.99 -0.21
CA SER A 363 -12.04 10.80 0.78
C SER A 363 -10.93 9.91 0.27
N LEU A 364 -9.71 10.19 0.72
CA LEU A 364 -8.49 9.47 0.37
C LEU A 364 -7.64 9.34 1.63
N CYS A 365 -7.19 8.13 1.94
CA CYS A 365 -6.13 7.89 2.91
C CYS A 365 -4.84 7.60 2.14
N ALA A 366 -3.76 8.33 2.45
CA ALA A 366 -2.44 8.11 1.86
C ALA A 366 -1.45 7.63 2.93
N GLY A 367 -0.69 6.58 2.62
CA GLY A 367 0.50 6.19 3.37
C GLY A 367 1.71 6.99 2.89
N LEU A 368 2.32 7.75 3.79
CA LEU A 368 3.32 8.77 3.50
C LEU A 368 4.59 8.51 4.27
N GLN A 369 5.72 8.37 3.57
CA GLN A 369 7.03 8.48 4.19
C GLN A 369 7.57 9.90 4.04
N ILE A 370 8.28 10.36 5.06
CA ILE A 370 8.75 11.74 5.12
C ILE A 370 10.15 11.82 4.55
N THR A 371 10.38 12.84 3.74
CA THR A 371 11.71 13.25 3.29
C THR A 371 11.76 14.78 3.26
N HIS A 372 12.92 15.33 2.94
CA HIS A 372 13.09 16.77 2.77
C HIS A 372 13.63 17.08 1.37
N THR A 373 13.24 18.25 0.84
CA THR A 373 13.95 18.82 -0.31
C THR A 373 15.39 19.14 0.08
N PRO A 374 16.30 19.31 -0.89
CA PRO A 374 17.64 19.87 -0.62
C PRO A 374 17.60 21.23 0.10
N SER A 375 16.52 21.99 -0.08
CA SER A 375 16.25 23.27 0.59
C SER A 375 15.59 23.13 1.97
N GLY A 376 15.40 21.91 2.48
CA GLY A 376 14.89 21.64 3.83
C GLY A 376 13.36 21.68 3.98
N TYR A 377 12.60 21.78 2.89
CA TYR A 377 11.13 21.72 2.95
C TYR A 377 10.63 20.28 3.06
N LEU A 378 9.53 20.10 3.78
CA LEU A 378 8.87 18.80 3.92
C LEU A 378 8.40 18.29 2.56
N GLN A 379 8.80 17.07 2.22
CA GLN A 379 8.24 16.28 1.12
C GLN A 379 7.66 14.97 1.65
N ALA A 380 6.58 14.51 1.04
CA ALA A 380 5.90 13.28 1.41
C ALA A 380 5.90 12.29 0.26
N VAL A 381 6.54 11.14 0.45
CA VAL A 381 6.56 10.04 -0.52
C VAL A 381 5.31 9.20 -0.35
N VAL A 382 4.50 9.13 -1.41
CA VAL A 382 3.23 8.38 -1.41
C VAL A 382 3.52 6.90 -1.67
N ASN A 383 3.43 6.08 -0.63
CA ASN A 383 3.64 4.64 -0.73
C ASN A 383 2.41 3.89 -1.23
N ALA A 384 1.27 4.24 -0.65
CA ALA A 384 0.03 3.53 -0.85
C ALA A 384 -1.15 4.48 -0.72
N LEU A 385 -2.20 4.16 -1.46
CA LEU A 385 -3.46 4.86 -1.42
C LEU A 385 -4.55 3.87 -0.99
N HIS A 386 -5.36 4.30 -0.04
CA HIS A 386 -6.41 3.49 0.56
C HIS A 386 -7.73 4.26 0.53
N PRO A 387 -8.88 3.55 0.57
CA PRO A 387 -10.15 4.19 0.86
C PRO A 387 -10.01 5.07 2.10
N GLY A 388 -10.50 6.30 2.01
CA GLY A 388 -10.45 7.22 3.14
C GLY A 388 -11.47 6.88 4.22
N PHE A 389 -12.15 7.90 4.75
CA PHE A 389 -13.19 7.74 5.77
C PHE A 389 -12.70 7.06 7.06
N GLY A 390 -11.40 7.12 7.36
CA GLY A 390 -10.82 6.46 8.53
C GLY A 390 -10.74 4.93 8.42
N ALA A 391 -10.79 4.35 7.20
CA ALA A 391 -10.73 2.90 7.02
C ALA A 391 -9.49 2.26 7.68
N MET A 392 -8.31 2.86 7.47
CA MET A 392 -7.06 2.36 8.07
C MET A 392 -7.02 2.61 9.58
N ARG A 393 -7.56 3.75 10.04
CA ARG A 393 -7.63 4.10 11.47
C ARG A 393 -8.60 3.22 12.26
N ALA A 394 -9.71 2.79 11.65
CA ALA A 394 -10.76 2.02 12.31
C ALA A 394 -10.23 0.81 13.09
N ARG A 395 -9.25 0.13 12.50
CA ARG A 395 -8.59 -1.02 13.11
C ARG A 395 -7.69 -0.58 14.27
N SER A 396 -6.87 0.46 14.08
CA SER A 396 -5.97 0.97 15.11
C SER A 396 -6.74 1.46 16.34
N ASP A 397 -7.83 2.22 16.14
CA ASP A 397 -8.72 2.64 17.23
C ASP A 397 -9.31 1.44 17.96
N ARG A 398 -9.80 0.42 17.22
CA ARG A 398 -10.33 -0.81 17.81
C ARG A 398 -9.28 -1.56 18.63
N LEU A 399 -8.06 -1.69 18.12
CA LEU A 399 -6.94 -2.35 18.81
C LEU A 399 -6.49 -1.57 20.05
N ALA A 400 -6.53 -0.24 20.00
CA ALA A 400 -6.25 0.65 21.11
C ALA A 400 -7.40 0.76 22.13
N GLY A 401 -8.52 0.06 21.90
CA GLY A 401 -9.70 0.15 22.77
C GLY A 401 -10.44 1.50 22.68
N VAL A 402 -10.06 2.36 21.73
CA VAL A 402 -10.67 3.67 21.49
C VAL A 402 -12.04 3.46 20.86
N ARG A 403 -13.09 3.93 21.54
CA ARG A 403 -14.45 4.00 20.99
C ARG A 403 -14.70 5.39 20.43
N ARG A 404 -14.36 5.61 19.16
CA ARG A 404 -14.77 6.81 18.42
C ARG A 404 -15.80 6.45 17.35
N THR A 405 -16.72 7.36 17.10
CA THR A 405 -17.58 7.33 15.91
C THR A 405 -16.73 7.71 14.70
N ILE A 406 -16.44 6.73 13.85
CA ILE A 406 -15.78 6.95 12.57
C ILE A 406 -16.83 7.54 11.62
N GLY A 407 -16.59 8.76 11.15
CA GLY A 407 -17.44 9.40 10.16
C GLY A 407 -16.86 10.73 9.73
N VAL A 408 -16.39 10.79 8.49
CA VAL A 408 -16.26 12.06 7.79
C VAL A 408 -17.69 12.61 7.63
N PRO A 409 -17.96 13.88 7.98
CA PRO A 409 -19.26 14.48 7.74
C PRO A 409 -19.56 14.50 6.24
N ASP A 410 -20.65 13.87 5.80
CA ASP A 410 -21.23 14.08 4.47
C ASP A 410 -22.49 14.97 4.62
N PRO A 411 -22.37 16.29 4.39
CA PRO A 411 -23.52 17.20 4.48
C PRO A 411 -24.53 17.02 3.34
N SER A 412 -24.19 16.35 2.22
CA SER A 412 -25.14 16.05 1.13
C SER A 412 -26.22 15.05 1.53
N ALA A 413 -26.02 14.31 2.62
CA ALA A 413 -26.98 13.32 3.14
C ALA A 413 -28.19 13.95 3.88
N GLY A 414 -28.35 15.27 3.90
CA GLY A 414 -29.56 15.96 4.36
C GLY A 414 -30.00 15.63 5.81
N GLY A 415 -29.08 15.16 6.65
CA GLY A 415 -29.37 14.72 8.01
C GLY A 415 -28.70 15.59 9.05
N ARG A 416 -29.50 16.19 9.94
CA ARG A 416 -29.07 16.73 11.23
C ARG A 416 -28.13 15.72 11.92
N GLN A 417 -26.94 16.16 12.33
CA GLN A 417 -26.03 15.41 13.18
C GLN A 417 -26.77 14.94 14.45
N VAL A 418 -27.11 13.65 14.49
CA VAL A 418 -27.32 12.93 15.74
C VAL A 418 -26.01 12.21 15.98
N GLY A 419 -25.42 12.40 17.17
CA GLY A 419 -24.22 11.69 17.58
C GLY A 419 -24.37 10.19 17.34
N GLY A 420 -23.61 9.69 16.37
CA GLY A 420 -23.81 8.39 15.75
C GLY A 420 -24.81 8.43 14.58
N ARG A 421 -24.36 7.93 13.42
CA ARG A 421 -25.16 7.33 12.31
C ARG A 421 -25.24 8.11 11.00
N GLY A 422 -24.10 8.39 10.38
CA GLY A 422 -23.98 8.13 8.94
C GLY A 422 -24.03 6.61 8.73
N ARG A 423 -25.01 6.10 7.98
CA ARG A 423 -25.31 4.66 7.91
C ARG A 423 -24.43 3.96 6.86
N TRP A 424 -23.25 3.53 7.28
CA TRP A 424 -22.36 2.67 6.51
C TRP A 424 -22.87 1.22 6.54
N LEU A 425 -22.90 0.55 5.38
CA LEU A 425 -23.13 -0.89 5.30
C LEU A 425 -21.80 -1.60 5.63
N GLY A 426 -21.50 -1.73 6.92
CA GLY A 426 -20.34 -2.49 7.39
C GLY A 426 -20.56 -3.98 7.11
N VAL A 427 -19.83 -4.53 6.14
CA VAL A 427 -19.85 -5.97 5.84
C VAL A 427 -18.66 -6.60 6.57
N PRO A 428 -18.89 -7.39 7.63
CA PRO A 428 -17.83 -8.10 8.31
C PRO A 428 -17.42 -9.30 7.46
N VAL A 429 -16.15 -9.41 7.06
CA VAL A 429 -15.62 -10.66 6.49
C VAL A 429 -14.24 -11.00 7.05
N SER A 430 -14.13 -11.17 8.35
CA SER A 430 -12.94 -11.80 8.92
C SER A 430 -13.30 -12.65 10.12
N GLY A 431 -14.22 -13.62 9.97
CA GLY A 431 -14.52 -14.66 10.99
C GLY A 431 -14.90 -14.19 12.40
N GLU A 432 -14.86 -12.89 12.69
CA GLU A 432 -15.16 -12.27 13.96
C GLU A 432 -16.61 -11.82 13.95
N PRO A 433 -17.34 -12.00 15.06
CA PRO A 433 -18.72 -11.59 15.15
C PRO A 433 -18.83 -10.08 14.87
N PRO A 434 -19.89 -9.66 14.16
CA PRO A 434 -20.10 -8.26 13.81
C PRO A 434 -19.92 -7.37 15.03
N LEU A 435 -19.29 -6.21 14.84
CA LEU A 435 -19.62 -5.06 15.67
C LEU A 435 -21.06 -4.70 15.32
N VAL A 436 -21.99 -5.45 15.90
CA VAL A 436 -23.41 -5.15 15.94
C VAL A 436 -23.52 -3.88 16.78
N LEU A 437 -23.46 -2.74 16.12
CA LEU A 437 -23.84 -1.48 16.73
C LEU A 437 -25.37 -1.50 16.92
N ALA A 438 -25.79 -1.18 18.14
CA ALA A 438 -27.15 -1.31 18.63
C ALA A 438 -28.24 -0.63 17.75
N ASP A 439 -29.23 -1.46 17.41
CA ASP A 439 -30.68 -1.32 17.19
C ASP A 439 -31.42 -0.07 16.67
N THR A 440 -30.82 1.09 16.39
CA THR A 440 -31.64 2.20 15.79
C THR A 440 -31.10 2.81 14.49
N ALA A 441 -30.09 2.19 13.84
CA ALA A 441 -29.51 2.67 12.57
C ALA A 441 -29.25 1.68 11.43
N ARG A 442 -29.90 0.53 11.41
CA ARG A 442 -29.70 -0.45 10.34
C ARG A 442 -30.48 -0.07 9.09
N LEU A 443 -29.77 0.10 7.98
CA LEU A 443 -30.37 0.25 6.66
C LEU A 443 -30.44 -1.15 6.02
N PRO A 444 -31.62 -1.80 5.97
CA PRO A 444 -31.72 -3.13 5.39
C PRO A 444 -31.49 -3.05 3.89
N VAL A 445 -30.86 -4.07 3.32
CA VAL A 445 -30.64 -4.15 1.87
C VAL A 445 -31.94 -4.05 1.07
N ALA A 446 -33.05 -4.57 1.63
CA ALA A 446 -34.38 -4.47 1.03
C ALA A 446 -34.95 -3.04 0.93
N ASP A 447 -34.39 -2.08 1.68
CA ASP A 447 -34.73 -0.65 1.60
C ASP A 447 -33.86 0.10 0.59
N LEU A 448 -32.94 -0.59 -0.10
CA LEU A 448 -32.09 0.02 -1.11
C LEU A 448 -32.68 -0.20 -2.50
N ASP A 449 -32.73 0.88 -3.26
CA ASP A 449 -33.05 0.85 -4.68
C ASP A 449 -31.84 1.36 -5.50
N VAL A 450 -31.65 0.77 -6.66
CA VAL A 450 -30.71 1.22 -7.70
C VAL A 450 -31.45 2.21 -8.59
N HIS A 451 -30.89 3.40 -8.75
CA HIS A 451 -31.45 4.49 -9.57
C HIS A 451 -30.35 5.09 -10.45
N LEU A 452 -30.71 5.96 -11.38
CA LEU A 452 -29.75 6.80 -12.07
C LEU A 452 -29.56 8.09 -11.28
N ASP A 453 -28.31 8.45 -11.04
CA ASP A 453 -27.94 9.74 -10.47
C ASP A 453 -28.11 10.83 -11.54
N ASP A 454 -28.89 11.87 -11.23
CA ASP A 454 -29.27 12.89 -12.22
C ASP A 454 -28.08 13.69 -12.75
N ARG A 455 -27.02 13.83 -11.96
CA ARG A 455 -25.83 14.59 -12.33
C ARG A 455 -24.87 13.78 -13.19
N SER A 456 -24.46 12.61 -12.69
CA SER A 456 -23.45 11.77 -13.34
C SER A 456 -24.04 10.85 -14.41
N GLY A 457 -25.36 10.64 -14.40
CA GLY A 457 -26.02 9.66 -15.27
C GLY A 457 -25.66 8.21 -14.94
N LEU A 458 -24.91 7.95 -13.86
CA LEU A 458 -24.48 6.62 -13.44
C LEU A 458 -25.50 5.96 -12.51
N LEU A 459 -25.50 4.63 -12.45
CA LEU A 459 -26.25 3.91 -11.41
C LEU A 459 -25.75 4.27 -10.02
N ALA A 460 -26.65 4.48 -9.07
CA ALA A 460 -26.35 4.80 -7.67
C ALA A 460 -27.35 4.12 -6.73
N LEU A 461 -27.03 4.08 -5.42
CA LEU A 461 -27.92 3.55 -4.40
C LEU A 461 -28.72 4.66 -3.71
N ARG A 462 -30.00 4.41 -3.44
CA ARG A 462 -30.87 5.28 -2.65
C ARG A 462 -31.63 4.45 -1.61
N SER A 463 -31.84 5.01 -0.43
CA SER A 463 -32.78 4.43 0.55
C SER A 463 -34.20 4.83 0.15
N ARG A 464 -35.10 3.85 0.02
CA ARG A 464 -36.51 4.06 -0.33
C ARG A 464 -37.24 4.80 0.78
N SER A 465 -37.10 4.33 2.02
CA SER A 465 -37.73 4.92 3.20
C SER A 465 -37.23 6.33 3.50
N ARG A 466 -35.94 6.60 3.27
CA ARG A 466 -35.33 7.91 3.57
C ARG A 466 -35.28 8.86 2.39
N ARG A 467 -35.48 8.37 1.17
CA ARG A 467 -35.32 9.11 -0.08
C ARG A 467 -33.96 9.81 -0.20
N GLN A 468 -32.92 9.20 0.36
CA GLN A 468 -31.57 9.76 0.42
C GLN A 468 -30.58 8.86 -0.32
N PRO A 469 -29.57 9.42 -1.01
CA PRO A 469 -28.46 8.67 -1.56
C PRO A 469 -27.76 7.84 -0.48
N VAL A 470 -27.25 6.68 -0.87
CA VAL A 470 -26.52 5.77 0.01
C VAL A 470 -25.15 5.51 -0.60
N ARG A 471 -24.10 5.67 0.20
CA ARG A 471 -22.73 5.32 -0.16
C ARG A 471 -22.26 4.14 0.66
N VAL A 472 -21.55 3.24 0.01
CA VAL A 472 -20.98 2.05 0.64
C VAL A 472 -19.51 2.32 0.92
N VAL A 473 -19.14 2.36 2.20
CA VAL A 473 -17.75 2.44 2.61
C VAL A 473 -17.37 1.17 3.34
N HIS A 474 -16.27 0.58 2.86
CA HIS A 474 -15.61 -0.54 3.48
C HIS A 474 -14.45 -0.02 4.33
N THR A 475 -14.63 0.00 5.65
CA THR A 475 -13.61 0.45 6.61
C THR A 475 -12.73 -0.69 7.14
N GLY A 476 -12.81 -1.88 6.52
CA GLY A 476 -11.97 -3.02 6.89
C GLY A 476 -10.67 -3.07 6.08
N LEU A 477 -9.64 -3.72 6.61
CA LEU A 477 -8.38 -3.98 5.88
C LEU A 477 -8.46 -5.14 4.87
N LEU A 478 -9.64 -5.74 4.70
CA LEU A 478 -9.82 -6.83 3.75
C LEU A 478 -9.80 -6.28 2.33
N THR A 479 -9.15 -7.00 1.42
CA THR A 479 -9.21 -6.67 0.01
C THR A 479 -10.65 -6.79 -0.50
N GLY A 480 -11.06 -5.88 -1.39
CA GLY A 480 -12.42 -5.87 -1.94
C GLY A 480 -12.81 -7.20 -2.61
N SER A 481 -11.85 -7.91 -3.20
CA SER A 481 -12.04 -9.24 -3.80
C SER A 481 -12.49 -10.31 -2.82
N ARG A 482 -12.23 -10.16 -1.52
CA ARG A 482 -12.63 -11.09 -0.46
C ARG A 482 -13.99 -10.75 0.15
N LEU A 483 -14.64 -9.68 -0.29
CA LEU A 483 -16.00 -9.35 0.15
C LEU A 483 -17.00 -10.33 -0.48
N PRO A 484 -18.16 -10.58 0.17
CA PRO A 484 -19.19 -11.43 -0.37
C PRO A 484 -19.74 -10.79 -1.65
N PRO A 485 -20.23 -11.56 -2.63
CA PRO A 485 -20.56 -11.04 -3.97
C PRO A 485 -21.53 -9.85 -3.96
N LEU A 486 -22.58 -9.86 -3.14
CA LEU A 486 -23.50 -8.73 -3.01
C LEU A 486 -22.81 -7.47 -2.49
N SER A 487 -21.91 -7.59 -1.52
CA SER A 487 -21.17 -6.45 -0.96
C SER A 487 -20.19 -5.85 -1.96
N ARG A 488 -19.56 -6.68 -2.79
CA ARG A 488 -18.75 -6.22 -3.92
C ARG A 488 -19.60 -5.39 -4.89
N LEU A 489 -20.78 -5.90 -5.27
CA LEU A 489 -21.70 -5.16 -6.13
C LEU A 489 -22.13 -3.81 -5.52
N LEU A 490 -22.46 -3.79 -4.23
CA LEU A 490 -22.83 -2.56 -3.54
C LEU A 490 -21.68 -1.52 -3.53
N ALA A 491 -20.44 -1.99 -3.36
CA ALA A 491 -19.24 -1.16 -3.48
C ALA A 491 -19.00 -0.69 -4.92
N VAL A 492 -19.32 -1.49 -5.94
CA VAL A 492 -19.26 -1.05 -7.35
C VAL A 492 -20.27 0.06 -7.63
N LEU A 493 -21.50 -0.06 -7.12
CA LEU A 493 -22.59 0.89 -7.40
C LEU A 493 -22.43 2.25 -6.73
N SER A 494 -21.75 2.32 -5.58
CA SER A 494 -21.73 3.56 -4.77
C SER A 494 -20.48 3.74 -3.91
N GLY A 495 -19.56 2.79 -3.94
CA GLY A 495 -18.34 2.82 -3.15
C GLY A 495 -17.24 3.64 -3.80
N GLU A 496 -16.36 4.16 -2.95
CA GLU A 496 -15.22 4.96 -3.35
C GLU A 496 -13.95 4.19 -2.97
N THR A 497 -13.30 3.62 -3.98
CA THR A 497 -12.03 2.93 -3.81
C THR A 497 -11.02 3.64 -4.69
N PRO A 498 -9.98 4.28 -4.15
CA PRO A 498 -8.90 4.80 -4.98
C PRO A 498 -8.08 3.65 -5.59
N PRO A 499 -7.31 3.88 -6.65
CA PRO A 499 -6.28 2.92 -7.06
C PRO A 499 -5.24 2.78 -5.93
N GLY A 500 -4.62 1.61 -5.80
CA GLY A 500 -3.61 1.37 -4.75
C GLY A 500 -2.27 2.10 -4.98
N SER A 501 -2.01 2.53 -6.21
CA SER A 501 -0.86 3.34 -6.62
C SER A 501 -1.32 4.38 -7.67
N PRO A 502 -0.84 5.63 -7.61
CA PRO A 502 -1.24 6.68 -8.55
C PRO A 502 -0.69 6.47 -9.99
N LEU A 503 0.39 5.70 -10.15
CA LEU A 503 1.12 5.58 -11.43
C LEU A 503 0.96 4.23 -12.14
N GLY A 504 0.08 3.35 -11.66
CA GLY A 504 -0.10 2.01 -12.24
C GLY A 504 1.14 1.13 -12.10
N ARG A 505 1.21 -0.02 -12.80
CA ARG A 505 2.36 -0.95 -12.77
C ARG A 505 3.36 -0.57 -13.86
N ALA A 506 4.67 -0.75 -13.62
CA ALA A 506 5.65 -0.79 -14.70
C ALA A 506 5.35 -1.98 -15.65
N PRO A 507 5.60 -1.85 -16.97
CA PRO A 507 5.44 -2.93 -17.93
C PRO A 507 6.16 -4.21 -17.48
N GLU A 508 5.53 -5.35 -17.78
CA GLU A 508 5.85 -6.63 -17.14
C GLU A 508 7.17 -7.26 -17.62
N VAL A 509 7.50 -7.08 -18.90
CA VAL A 509 8.78 -7.47 -19.51
C VAL A 509 9.00 -6.55 -20.71
N ALA A 510 10.19 -6.00 -20.84
CA ALA A 510 10.60 -5.33 -22.05
C ALA A 510 12.03 -5.72 -22.38
N GLU A 511 12.40 -5.71 -23.66
CA GLU A 511 13.68 -6.26 -24.14
C GLU A 511 14.91 -5.47 -23.67
N HIS A 512 14.70 -4.22 -23.28
CA HIS A 512 15.75 -3.30 -22.86
C HIS A 512 15.50 -2.75 -21.46
N PRO A 513 16.53 -2.20 -20.79
CA PRO A 513 16.32 -1.53 -19.51
C PRO A 513 15.40 -0.31 -19.66
N HIS A 514 14.38 -0.22 -18.82
CA HIS A 514 13.48 0.95 -18.78
C HIS A 514 13.70 1.77 -17.53
N ARG A 515 13.79 3.09 -17.70
CA ARG A 515 14.00 4.04 -16.61
C ARG A 515 12.76 4.90 -16.41
N TRP A 516 12.39 5.10 -15.16
CA TRP A 516 11.42 6.12 -14.76
C TRP A 516 12.12 7.09 -13.80
N PRO A 517 12.16 8.40 -14.12
CA PRO A 517 12.66 9.41 -13.21
C PRO A 517 11.74 9.52 -11.99
N ARG A 518 12.24 10.15 -10.91
CA ARG A 518 11.39 10.46 -9.76
C ARG A 518 10.29 11.43 -10.18
N LEU A 519 9.03 11.16 -9.85
CA LEU A 519 7.91 12.07 -10.08
C LEU A 519 7.55 12.80 -8.79
N THR A 520 7.68 14.12 -8.81
CA THR A 520 7.22 15.00 -7.74
C THR A 520 6.08 15.87 -8.24
N VAL A 521 5.01 15.99 -7.46
CA VAL A 521 3.89 16.89 -7.72
C VAL A 521 3.64 17.75 -6.48
N GLY A 522 3.96 19.04 -6.56
CA GLY A 522 4.03 19.90 -5.37
C GLY A 522 4.97 19.30 -4.32
N GLN A 523 4.47 19.05 -3.11
CA GLN A 523 5.23 18.42 -2.02
C GLN A 523 5.15 16.88 -2.00
N LEU A 524 4.45 16.27 -2.96
CA LEU A 524 4.25 14.82 -3.01
C LEU A 524 5.25 14.17 -3.97
N VAL A 525 5.93 13.12 -3.53
CA VAL A 525 6.63 12.22 -4.44
C VAL A 525 5.68 11.08 -4.79
N LEU A 526 5.12 11.12 -6.00
CA LEU A 526 4.14 10.12 -6.48
C LEU A 526 4.82 8.90 -7.10
N GLY A 527 6.05 9.05 -7.57
CA GLY A 527 6.84 7.98 -8.17
C GLY A 527 8.28 8.10 -7.74
N ARG A 528 8.84 7.03 -7.20
CA ARG A 528 10.28 6.92 -6.96
C ARG A 528 11.01 6.67 -8.27
N ALA A 529 12.25 7.15 -8.37
CA ALA A 529 13.11 6.80 -9.48
C ALA A 529 13.30 5.28 -9.50
N ARG A 530 13.09 4.68 -10.67
CA ARG A 530 13.20 3.22 -10.82
C ARG A 530 13.79 2.84 -12.16
N VAL A 531 14.41 1.67 -12.20
CA VAL A 531 14.90 1.05 -13.42
C VAL A 531 14.51 -0.43 -13.44
N SER A 532 13.99 -0.90 -14.56
CA SER A 532 13.62 -2.31 -14.78
C SER A 532 14.61 -2.96 -15.73
N PHE A 533 14.97 -4.21 -15.47
CA PHE A 533 15.79 -5.06 -16.31
C PHE A 533 15.11 -6.40 -16.57
N PRO A 534 15.26 -6.98 -17.77
CA PRO A 534 15.14 -8.42 -17.95
C PRO A 534 16.00 -9.19 -16.95
N ALA A 535 15.48 -10.30 -16.42
CA ALA A 535 16.17 -11.07 -15.39
C ALA A 535 17.53 -11.62 -15.84
N ASP A 536 17.69 -11.92 -17.14
CA ASP A 536 18.92 -12.41 -17.77
C ASP A 536 19.99 -11.33 -17.96
N GLN A 537 19.61 -10.05 -17.93
CA GLN A 537 20.55 -8.92 -17.97
C GLN A 537 21.12 -8.54 -16.60
N VAL A 538 20.57 -9.10 -15.52
CA VAL A 538 21.05 -8.87 -14.16
C VAL A 538 22.22 -9.81 -13.85
N PRO A 539 23.39 -9.30 -13.42
CA PRO A 539 24.54 -10.12 -13.07
C PRO A 539 24.22 -11.19 -12.02
N VAL A 540 24.32 -12.46 -12.41
CA VAL A 540 24.41 -13.61 -11.49
C VAL A 540 25.81 -14.21 -11.53
N ALA A 541 26.26 -14.81 -10.43
CA ALA A 541 27.58 -15.44 -10.37
C ALA A 541 27.71 -16.54 -11.45
N ARG A 542 28.81 -16.53 -12.19
CA ARG A 542 29.12 -17.51 -13.23
C ARG A 542 29.65 -18.81 -12.61
N PRO A 543 29.54 -19.96 -13.30
CA PRO A 543 30.18 -21.19 -12.83
C PRO A 543 31.68 -20.96 -12.57
N GLY A 544 32.15 -21.29 -11.37
CA GLY A 544 33.55 -21.12 -10.95
C GLY A 544 33.98 -19.69 -10.60
N GLU A 545 33.09 -18.70 -10.69
CA GLU A 545 33.40 -17.32 -10.27
C GLU A 545 33.40 -17.23 -8.74
N ARG A 546 34.48 -16.67 -8.18
CA ARG A 546 34.58 -16.37 -6.74
C ARG A 546 33.72 -15.15 -6.36
N ASP A 547 33.30 -15.09 -5.10
CA ASP A 547 32.38 -14.06 -4.60
C ASP A 547 32.92 -12.64 -4.81
N GLY A 548 34.22 -12.42 -4.61
CA GLY A 548 34.86 -11.13 -4.81
C GLY A 548 34.90 -10.69 -6.28
N GLY A 549 35.13 -11.63 -7.20
CA GLY A 549 35.04 -11.38 -8.64
C GLY A 549 33.61 -11.00 -9.05
N TYR A 550 32.62 -11.72 -8.50
CA TYR A 550 31.22 -11.45 -8.71
C TYR A 550 30.79 -10.07 -8.19
N LEU A 551 31.14 -9.71 -6.95
CA LEU A 551 30.77 -8.44 -6.34
C LEU A 551 31.35 -7.23 -7.08
N LEU A 552 32.60 -7.32 -7.54
CA LEU A 552 33.20 -6.26 -8.36
C LEU A 552 32.48 -6.09 -9.70
N ARG A 553 32.10 -7.20 -10.35
CA ARG A 553 31.32 -7.16 -11.60
C ARG A 553 29.93 -6.58 -11.37
N LEU A 554 29.27 -6.96 -10.26
CA LEU A 554 27.96 -6.43 -9.87
C LEU A 554 28.04 -4.93 -9.56
N ALA A 555 29.06 -4.48 -8.83
CA ALA A 555 29.27 -3.08 -8.48
C ALA A 555 29.52 -2.21 -9.72
N ARG A 556 30.32 -2.69 -10.69
CA ARG A 556 30.53 -2.04 -11.99
C ARG A 556 29.24 -1.94 -12.78
N TRP A 557 28.52 -3.05 -12.92
CA TRP A 557 27.23 -3.06 -13.61
C TRP A 557 26.22 -2.08 -12.97
N ARG A 558 26.15 -2.05 -11.63
CA ARG A 558 25.33 -1.11 -10.86
C ARG A 558 25.68 0.34 -11.20
N ALA A 559 26.97 0.68 -11.16
CA ALA A 559 27.47 2.02 -11.47
C ALA A 559 27.18 2.44 -12.92
N THR A 560 27.45 1.56 -13.89
CA THR A 560 27.14 1.79 -15.31
C THR A 560 25.65 2.10 -15.53
N HIS A 561 24.77 1.44 -14.78
CA HIS A 561 23.33 1.65 -14.90
C HIS A 561 22.77 2.69 -13.93
N GLY A 562 23.59 3.37 -13.14
CA GLY A 562 23.14 4.36 -12.17
C GLY A 562 22.21 3.80 -11.08
N ILE A 563 22.29 2.51 -10.76
CA ILE A 563 21.45 1.91 -9.72
C ILE A 563 21.97 2.36 -8.34
N PRO A 564 21.12 2.86 -7.43
CA PRO A 564 21.56 3.26 -6.09
C PRO A 564 22.18 2.11 -5.28
N ARG A 565 23.07 2.42 -4.32
CA ARG A 565 23.64 1.42 -3.40
C ARG A 565 22.59 0.75 -2.53
N ARG A 566 21.54 1.49 -2.20
CA ARG A 566 20.40 1.06 -1.39
C ARG A 566 19.14 1.29 -2.18
N CYS A 567 18.38 0.22 -2.38
CA CYS A 567 17.19 0.24 -3.21
C CYS A 567 16.18 -0.79 -2.70
N PHE A 568 14.94 -0.66 -3.16
CA PHE A 568 13.94 -1.72 -3.07
C PHE A 568 13.94 -2.49 -4.39
N VAL A 569 13.99 -3.82 -4.30
CA VAL A 569 13.93 -4.70 -5.47
C VAL A 569 12.58 -5.37 -5.53
N ALA A 570 11.87 -5.21 -6.64
CA ALA A 570 10.65 -5.95 -6.96
C ALA A 570 10.92 -6.92 -8.11
N LEU A 571 10.34 -8.12 -8.03
CA LEU A 571 10.52 -9.18 -9.04
C LEU A 571 9.20 -9.44 -9.76
N SER A 572 9.22 -9.43 -11.09
CA SER A 572 8.11 -9.93 -11.91
C SER A 572 8.33 -11.40 -12.23
N ARG A 573 7.28 -12.20 -12.13
CA ARG A 573 7.29 -13.63 -12.41
C ARG A 573 6.27 -13.98 -13.50
N ARG A 574 6.55 -15.02 -14.29
CA ARG A 574 5.58 -15.56 -15.26
C ARG A 574 4.33 -16.04 -14.54
N SER A 575 3.21 -15.35 -14.77
CA SER A 575 1.88 -15.83 -14.39
C SER A 575 1.37 -16.78 -15.49
N THR A 576 0.80 -17.92 -15.12
CA THR A 576 0.18 -18.89 -16.05
C THR A 576 -1.27 -18.53 -16.43
N GLY A 577 -1.70 -17.27 -16.27
CA GLY A 577 -3.09 -16.85 -16.51
C GLY A 577 -3.22 -15.45 -17.11
N SER A 578 -4.30 -15.24 -17.88
CA SER A 578 -4.61 -14.03 -18.68
C SER A 578 -4.89 -12.76 -17.86
N ALA A 579 -5.10 -12.85 -16.54
CA ALA A 579 -5.36 -11.71 -15.68
C ALA A 579 -4.15 -11.45 -14.76
N THR A 580 -3.54 -10.28 -14.90
CA THR A 580 -2.38 -9.88 -14.09
C THR A 580 -2.89 -9.40 -12.72
N ARG A 581 -2.43 -10.03 -11.63
CA ARG A 581 -2.73 -9.56 -10.27
C ARG A 581 -1.98 -8.26 -10.02
N ARG A 582 -2.66 -7.27 -9.43
CA ARG A 582 -2.01 -6.05 -8.92
C ARG A 582 -1.05 -6.38 -7.78
N CYS A 583 0.24 -6.47 -8.08
CA CYS A 583 1.27 -6.23 -7.08
C CYS A 583 1.36 -4.70 -6.91
N GLY A 584 0.87 -4.18 -5.77
CA GLY A 584 1.00 -2.76 -5.45
C GLY A 584 2.45 -2.31 -5.42
N HIS A 585 2.69 -1.01 -5.62
CA HIS A 585 3.99 -0.40 -5.35
C HIS A 585 4.33 -0.58 -3.86
N GLY A 586 5.56 -0.98 -3.55
CA GLY A 586 6.11 -1.00 -2.18
C GLY A 586 5.55 -2.00 -1.15
N GLY A 587 4.56 -2.84 -1.47
CA GLY A 587 3.84 -3.60 -0.43
C GLY A 587 4.16 -5.10 -0.33
N ALA A 588 3.80 -5.86 -1.37
CA ALA A 588 3.63 -7.31 -1.22
C ALA A 588 4.64 -8.18 -1.99
N GLY A 589 5.71 -7.58 -2.55
CA GLY A 589 6.69 -8.32 -3.35
C GLY A 589 8.05 -7.65 -3.56
N SER A 590 8.26 -6.46 -2.98
CA SER A 590 9.57 -5.81 -2.95
C SER A 590 10.31 -6.15 -1.66
N PHE A 591 11.65 -6.16 -1.71
CA PHE A 591 12.49 -6.26 -0.52
C PHE A 591 13.64 -5.27 -0.58
N TYR A 592 14.11 -4.84 0.58
CA TYR A 592 15.24 -3.92 0.70
C TYR A 592 16.55 -4.62 0.34
N LEU A 593 17.34 -3.99 -0.52
CA LEU A 593 18.66 -4.44 -0.93
C LEU A 593 19.68 -3.33 -0.64
N ASP A 594 20.74 -3.71 0.08
CA ASP A 594 21.96 -2.93 0.24
C ASP A 594 23.11 -3.68 -0.39
N PHE A 595 23.71 -3.12 -1.44
CA PHE A 595 24.83 -3.75 -2.14
C PHE A 595 26.11 -3.83 -1.29
N ASP A 596 26.17 -3.12 -0.16
CA ASP A 596 27.26 -3.19 0.82
C ASP A 596 27.06 -4.31 1.86
N SER A 597 25.94 -5.05 1.77
CA SER A 597 25.66 -6.21 2.60
C SER A 597 25.68 -7.48 1.77
N TRP A 598 26.74 -8.27 1.93
CA TRP A 598 26.88 -9.55 1.21
C TRP A 598 25.69 -10.48 1.44
N LEU A 599 25.16 -10.53 2.67
CA LEU A 599 24.02 -11.39 3.02
C LEU A 599 22.74 -10.99 2.27
N LEU A 600 22.49 -9.68 2.08
CA LEU A 600 21.35 -9.19 1.29
C LEU A 600 21.56 -9.43 -0.22
N VAL A 601 22.80 -9.30 -0.70
CA VAL A 601 23.16 -9.63 -2.09
C VAL A 601 22.92 -11.11 -2.38
N GLN A 602 23.28 -12.02 -1.48
CA GLN A 602 23.02 -13.45 -1.65
C GLN A 602 21.52 -13.78 -1.76
N ASP A 603 20.69 -13.15 -0.93
CA ASP A 603 19.23 -13.29 -0.99
C ASP A 603 18.65 -12.77 -2.32
N PHE A 604 19.17 -11.63 -2.79
CA PHE A 604 18.84 -11.07 -4.10
C PHE A 604 19.19 -12.02 -5.26
N VAL A 605 20.42 -12.53 -5.30
CA VAL A 605 20.88 -13.46 -6.35
C VAL A 605 20.04 -14.73 -6.38
N ALA A 606 19.77 -15.31 -5.20
CA ALA A 606 18.91 -16.48 -5.09
C ALA A 606 17.50 -16.22 -5.63
N ALA A 607 17.00 -14.99 -5.46
CA ALA A 607 15.68 -14.61 -5.96
C ALA A 607 15.66 -14.39 -7.48
N VAL A 608 16.71 -13.80 -8.07
CA VAL A 608 16.85 -13.60 -9.52
C VAL A 608 17.04 -14.92 -10.27
N ARG A 609 17.77 -15.89 -9.69
CA ARG A 609 18.02 -17.21 -10.30
C ARG A 609 16.78 -18.11 -10.41
N ARG A 610 15.64 -17.73 -9.83
CA ARG A 610 14.43 -18.56 -9.92
C ARG A 610 13.94 -18.61 -11.38
N PRO A 611 13.67 -19.79 -11.96
CA PRO A 611 13.32 -19.95 -13.38
C PRO A 611 12.06 -19.18 -13.83
N ASP A 612 11.18 -18.83 -12.90
CA ASP A 612 9.95 -18.10 -13.15
C ASP A 612 10.14 -16.57 -13.15
N THR A 613 11.32 -16.06 -12.74
CA THR A 613 11.62 -14.62 -12.68
C THR A 613 11.95 -14.10 -14.08
N VAL A 614 11.22 -13.08 -14.51
CA VAL A 614 11.35 -12.51 -15.86
C VAL A 614 11.88 -11.09 -15.90
N ALA A 615 11.63 -10.31 -14.84
CA ALA A 615 12.15 -8.96 -14.76
C ALA A 615 12.45 -8.59 -13.30
N VAL A 616 13.39 -7.66 -13.14
CA VAL A 616 13.88 -7.13 -11.88
C VAL A 616 13.76 -5.62 -11.93
N VAL A 617 13.00 -5.05 -11.00
CA VAL A 617 12.83 -3.59 -10.87
C VAL A 617 13.58 -3.13 -9.64
N PHE A 618 14.50 -2.19 -9.84
CA PHE A 618 15.21 -1.47 -8.77
C PHE A 618 14.54 -0.11 -8.60
N GLU A 619 14.01 0.15 -7.41
CA GLU A 619 13.41 1.42 -7.01
C GLU A 619 14.32 2.08 -5.96
N GLU A 620 14.59 3.37 -6.08
CA GLU A 620 15.42 4.08 -5.09
C GLU A 620 14.86 3.93 -3.67
N ALA A 621 15.75 3.87 -2.67
CA ALA A 621 15.32 3.96 -1.28
C ALA A 621 15.04 5.43 -0.94
N LEU A 622 13.76 5.81 -0.88
CA LEU A 622 13.33 7.18 -0.56
C LEU A 622 12.17 7.18 0.47
N PRO A 623 12.35 7.70 1.69
CA PRO A 623 13.65 8.08 2.27
C PRO A 623 14.60 6.89 2.33
N ASP A 624 15.89 7.16 2.14
CA ASP A 624 16.93 6.15 2.35
C ASP A 624 17.05 5.90 3.85
N PRO A 625 16.78 4.68 4.36
CA PRO A 625 16.85 4.42 5.79
C PRO A 625 18.18 4.85 6.39
N LEU A 626 19.29 4.68 5.67
CA LEU A 626 20.65 4.99 6.13
C LEU A 626 21.18 6.32 5.58
N GLY A 627 20.32 7.14 4.95
CA GLY A 627 20.68 8.44 4.41
C GLY A 627 20.80 9.53 5.49
N HIS A 628 21.61 10.56 5.21
CA HIS A 628 21.69 11.75 6.05
C HIS A 628 20.36 12.53 6.01
N GLY A 629 19.88 13.02 7.16
CA GLY A 629 18.67 13.85 7.26
C GLY A 629 17.36 13.11 7.57
N VAL A 630 17.41 11.80 7.84
CA VAL A 630 16.27 11.05 8.41
C VAL A 630 16.27 11.20 9.95
N ASP A 631 16.17 12.44 10.43
CA ASP A 631 16.31 12.79 11.86
C ASP A 631 15.05 12.54 12.71
N LEU A 632 14.01 11.93 12.13
CA LEU A 632 12.68 11.94 12.75
C LEU A 632 12.41 10.73 13.65
N ALA A 633 13.19 9.64 13.53
CA ALA A 633 13.12 8.46 14.38
C ALA A 633 14.33 7.52 14.13
N ASP A 634 14.77 6.80 15.17
CA ASP A 634 15.66 5.63 15.02
C ASP A 634 15.08 4.51 14.13
N HIS A 635 13.90 4.69 13.53
CA HIS A 635 13.10 3.69 12.82
C HIS A 635 12.53 4.26 11.53
N VAL A 636 12.30 3.42 10.54
CA VAL A 636 11.52 3.82 9.37
C VAL A 636 10.06 3.99 9.79
N THR A 637 9.47 5.13 9.40
CA THR A 637 8.08 5.47 9.74
C THR A 637 7.26 5.84 8.51
N GLU A 638 5.98 5.52 8.56
CA GLU A 638 4.99 5.90 7.56
C GLU A 638 3.77 6.50 8.27
N LEU A 639 3.28 7.64 7.78
CA LEU A 639 2.07 8.30 8.27
C LEU A 639 0.90 7.99 7.35
N LEU A 640 -0.20 7.53 7.93
CA LEU A 640 -1.48 7.40 7.25
C LEU A 640 -2.26 8.70 7.45
N LEU A 641 -2.44 9.46 6.37
CA LEU A 641 -3.12 10.76 6.38
C LEU A 641 -4.41 10.68 5.55
N ASP A 642 -5.54 10.96 6.20
CA ASP A 642 -6.85 11.09 5.57
C ASP A 642 -7.10 12.54 5.13
N VAL A 643 -7.50 12.71 3.86
CA VAL A 643 -8.06 13.95 3.32
C VAL A 643 -9.48 13.71 2.82
N ALA A 644 -10.33 14.73 2.96
CA ALA A 644 -11.71 14.68 2.50
C ALA A 644 -12.08 15.98 1.79
N ALA A 645 -12.95 15.87 0.79
CA ALA A 645 -13.51 17.01 0.08
C ALA A 645 -14.35 17.88 1.04
N ASP A 646 -14.20 19.20 0.96
CA ASP A 646 -15.26 20.08 1.41
C ASP A 646 -16.41 20.01 0.41
N GLU A 647 -17.65 19.90 0.88
CA GLU A 647 -18.77 20.29 0.01
C GLU A 647 -19.06 21.78 0.15
N PRO A 648 -19.40 22.48 -0.94
CA PRO A 648 -20.06 23.77 -0.86
C PRO A 648 -21.34 23.59 -0.04
N SER A 649 -21.48 24.36 1.03
CA SER A 649 -22.68 24.37 1.87
C SER A 649 -23.89 24.62 0.98
N TRP A 650 -24.76 23.62 0.83
CA TRP A 650 -26.08 23.80 0.25
C TRP A 650 -26.82 24.85 1.08
N SER A 651 -26.97 26.05 0.54
CA SER A 651 -27.83 27.07 1.10
C SER A 651 -29.26 26.53 1.07
N VAL A 652 -29.72 26.01 2.21
CA VAL A 652 -31.15 25.84 2.46
C VAL A 652 -31.73 27.23 2.33
N ALA A 653 -32.45 27.47 1.23
CA ALA A 653 -33.28 28.65 1.07
C ALA A 653 -34.07 28.82 2.35
N SER A 654 -33.86 29.95 3.02
CA SER A 654 -34.45 30.33 4.30
C SER A 654 -35.98 30.40 4.17
N GLY A 655 -36.63 29.24 4.31
CA GLY A 655 -38.04 29.13 4.58
C GLY A 655 -38.29 29.51 6.03
N ARG A 656 -39.01 30.62 6.22
CA ARG A 656 -39.39 31.22 7.50
C ARG A 656 -39.81 30.17 8.54
N LEU A 657 -39.17 30.20 9.71
CA LEU A 657 -39.67 29.56 10.92
C LEU A 657 -41.02 30.19 11.30
N PRO A 658 -42.08 29.42 11.62
CA PRO A 658 -43.26 29.97 12.26
C PRO A 658 -42.91 30.32 13.71
N ALA A 659 -43.33 31.53 14.12
CA ALA A 659 -43.16 32.04 15.47
C ALA A 659 -43.77 31.07 16.49
N ARG A 660 -43.00 30.80 17.56
CA ARG A 660 -43.49 30.09 18.74
C ARG A 660 -44.59 30.92 19.41
N ARG A 661 -45.71 30.29 19.72
CA ARG A 661 -46.54 30.64 20.88
C ARG A 661 -46.16 29.71 22.02
#